data_AF-A0A6G0ZE28-F1
#
_entry.id   AF-A0A6G0ZE28-F1
#
_cell.length_a   1.000
_cell.length_b   1.000
_cell.length_c   1.000
_cell.angle_alpha   90.00
_cell.angle_beta   90.00
_cell.angle_gamma   90.00
#
_symmetry.space_group_name_H-M   'P 1'
#
loop_
_entity.id
_entity.type
_entity.pdbx_description
1 polymer ?
#
loop_
_entity_poly.entity_id
_entity_poly.type
_entity_poly.pdbx_seq_one_letter_code
_entity_poly.pdbx_strand_id
1 'polypeptide(L)'
;MRLKLCPNYHFDNHQNASNLRDNAGSGIKCMMDCPEIPPCMPQVAVRSLVEEDGEMLPDEDIASYKMNYPEEDNERKEKLVLSVDCQLVTLMSVIKGRLVISTTHAYFHDLTPITEDCDRHDFKWSMTKLRDVYLRRYNLRRSALEFFLMDQSNYFLNFTTKIRLKVLTSIYSVHPPNFSFNSSRHPQDLLRKSGCTQKWVNREISNFEYLMQLNTIAGRTYNDLSQYPVFPWVLADYKSKELDLNDPKTFRDLSRPVGVVNPNNEADVQAKYRNFEDPNGVIEKFHYGTHYSNSAGVLHYLVRVEPFTSLHIELQSGRFDVADRQFHSIAQTWKLLMDTPNDVKELIPEFFYFPEFLKNMNKFDLGRLQSSKERIGDVILPPWADSPEDFIYKHRKALESDYVSNHLHEWIDLIFGYKQKGQAAVDAMNVFYYCSYEGAVDLDAIVDPIEREAVEGMINNFGQTPSQLLKEPHPVRLSLDKALEKMMKSDHKKPDLTMMLSELFTFYVEITDNKHPMVFLSPPRSGSKGLLQTFMTDDTLVTVCDNSLIGRHSWLPYDRHSNKGFTLEVDQSHILLKGKKDPNAYPMRSSSYHPSIEMNSHLFAVSHDAKYLFTAGHWDYSVKTFSFSKNKYVSSVIRHFDVVTCLALDSCGWYMISGSKDCTSVVWDVSNANNTNPKPFQTLLGHDLPIICVAIATELDMAVSGSQDGTVNVYSIHQGLLVHCLTPLGCVSPPSIITFVAISFQGHIAFSAKDKKNHSVHVFSCNGDNLGSKYVAAQVTGITTIGDCLVVVDDAGDLTLSRLLGLHPVYDVPLHVPIQTVVATPGNTHLLAPLRDGKIVVIGLPNSNNN
;
A
#
# COMPACT_ATOMS: atom_id res chain seq x y z
N MET A 1 -0.77 -2.44 0.92
CA MET A 1 -1.79 -2.64 -0.13
C MET A 1 -3.12 -2.67 0.57
N ARG A 2 -4.03 -1.73 0.29
CA ARG A 2 -5.42 -1.86 0.71
C ARG A 2 -6.13 -2.71 -0.34
N LEU A 3 -6.81 -3.77 0.07
CA LEU A 3 -7.54 -4.62 -0.86
C LEU A 3 -8.78 -3.86 -1.34
N LYS A 4 -8.83 -3.61 -2.64
CA LYS A 4 -10.04 -3.17 -3.32
C LYS A 4 -10.91 -4.40 -3.58
N LEU A 5 -12.11 -4.41 -3.03
CA LEU A 5 -13.06 -5.50 -3.25
C LEU A 5 -13.71 -5.31 -4.62
N CYS A 6 -13.65 -6.34 -5.45
CA CYS A 6 -14.34 -6.37 -6.73
C CYS A 6 -15.66 -7.14 -6.57
N PRO A 7 -16.80 -6.61 -7.03
CA PRO A 7 -18.06 -7.34 -7.03
C PRO A 7 -17.93 -8.66 -7.81
N ASN A 8 -18.23 -9.78 -7.15
CA ASN A 8 -18.40 -11.06 -7.80
C ASN A 8 -19.91 -11.36 -7.93
N TYR A 9 -20.45 -11.23 -9.14
CA TYR A 9 -21.87 -11.50 -9.40
C TYR A 9 -22.22 -13.00 -9.44
N HIS A 10 -21.21 -13.87 -9.47
CA HIS A 10 -21.34 -15.32 -9.49
C HIS A 10 -20.72 -15.94 -8.22
N PHE A 11 -20.93 -15.33 -7.07
CA PHE A 11 -20.39 -15.83 -5.80
C PHE A 11 -21.24 -16.97 -5.23
N ASP A 12 -20.59 -17.94 -4.56
CA ASP A 12 -21.25 -18.94 -3.72
C ASP A 12 -21.55 -18.34 -2.34
N ASN A 13 -22.79 -18.48 -1.86
CA ASN A 13 -23.17 -18.02 -0.53
C ASN A 13 -22.81 -19.00 0.59
N HIS A 14 -22.22 -20.15 0.23
CA HIS A 14 -21.79 -21.21 1.14
C HIS A 14 -22.92 -21.77 2.02
N GLN A 15 -24.16 -21.77 1.51
CA GLN A 15 -25.31 -22.29 2.26
C GLN A 15 -25.17 -23.79 2.56
N ASN A 16 -24.58 -24.57 1.65
CA ASN A 16 -24.33 -26.00 1.87
C ASN A 16 -23.36 -26.24 3.04
N ALA A 17 -22.27 -25.47 3.11
CA ALA A 17 -21.32 -25.53 4.22
C ALA A 17 -21.97 -25.14 5.56
N SER A 18 -22.89 -24.17 5.54
CA SER A 18 -23.68 -23.76 6.70
C SER A 18 -24.61 -24.87 7.17
N ASN A 19 -25.32 -25.51 6.23
CA ASN A 19 -26.21 -26.64 6.53
C ASN A 19 -25.42 -27.84 7.09
N LEU A 20 -24.21 -28.10 6.59
CA LEU A 20 -23.35 -29.18 7.09
C LEU A 20 -22.84 -28.91 8.52
N ARG A 21 -22.57 -27.65 8.88
CA ARG A 21 -22.28 -27.26 10.27
C ARG A 21 -23.45 -27.62 11.19
N ASP A 22 -24.67 -27.28 10.80
CA ASP A 22 -25.85 -27.42 11.67
C ASP A 22 -26.41 -28.85 11.72
N ASN A 23 -26.26 -29.63 10.64
CA ASN A 23 -26.75 -31.01 10.54
C ASN A 23 -25.76 -32.07 11.03
N ALA A 24 -24.55 -31.68 11.46
CA ALA A 24 -23.59 -32.58 12.07
C ALA A 24 -24.02 -32.95 13.51
N GLY A 25 -25.09 -33.74 13.65
CA GLY A 25 -25.57 -34.24 14.93
C GLY A 25 -24.49 -35.04 15.66
N SER A 26 -24.23 -34.66 16.92
CA SER A 26 -23.68 -35.43 18.06
C SER A 26 -22.92 -36.75 17.78
N GLY A 27 -21.95 -36.77 16.86
CA GLY A 27 -21.29 -38.03 16.51
C GLY A 27 -20.01 -37.98 15.68
N ILE A 28 -19.37 -36.82 15.49
CA ILE A 28 -18.08 -36.74 14.76
C ILE A 28 -17.13 -35.84 15.55
N LYS A 29 -16.04 -36.43 16.09
CA LYS A 29 -14.92 -35.70 16.68
C LYS A 29 -14.37 -34.73 15.63
N CYS A 30 -14.59 -33.44 15.87
CA CYS A 30 -13.97 -32.37 15.12
C CYS A 30 -12.47 -32.34 15.49
N MET A 31 -11.57 -32.47 14.52
CA MET A 31 -10.12 -32.27 14.74
C MET A 31 -9.83 -30.77 14.90
N MET A 32 -10.25 -30.21 16.02
CA MET A 32 -9.73 -28.94 16.55
C MET A 32 -9.40 -29.05 18.04
N ASP A 33 -9.39 -30.26 18.60
CA ASP A 33 -8.31 -30.58 19.52
C ASP A 33 -7.06 -30.59 18.65
N CYS A 34 -6.02 -29.79 18.99
CA CYS A 34 -4.67 -30.17 18.58
C CYS A 34 -4.57 -31.67 18.81
N PRO A 35 -4.07 -32.49 17.87
CA PRO A 35 -3.73 -33.84 18.26
C PRO A 35 -2.85 -33.67 19.50
N GLU A 36 -3.26 -34.27 20.63
CA GLU A 36 -2.26 -34.73 21.58
C GLU A 36 -1.18 -35.33 20.71
N ILE A 37 0.04 -34.80 20.84
CA ILE A 37 1.23 -35.22 20.10
C ILE A 37 1.06 -36.72 19.87
N PRO A 38 0.93 -37.20 18.61
CA PRO A 38 0.70 -38.62 18.39
C PRO A 38 1.74 -39.37 19.23
N PRO A 39 1.35 -40.31 20.10
CA PRO A 39 2.29 -40.93 21.05
C PRO A 39 3.43 -41.72 20.37
N CYS A 40 3.47 -41.73 19.05
CA CYS A 40 4.58 -42.19 18.26
C CYS A 40 4.65 -41.36 16.96
N MET A 41 5.61 -40.45 16.86
CA MET A 41 6.04 -39.92 15.56
C MET A 41 6.90 -40.98 14.86
N PRO A 42 6.81 -41.14 13.53
CA PRO A 42 7.90 -41.74 12.76
C PRO A 42 9.21 -41.02 13.12
N GLN A 43 10.34 -41.72 13.13
CA GLN A 43 11.65 -41.11 13.34
C GLN A 43 11.97 -40.15 12.18
N VAL A 44 11.43 -38.92 12.24
CA VAL A 44 11.79 -37.87 11.29
C VAL A 44 13.24 -37.50 11.55
N ALA A 45 14.04 -37.42 10.49
CA ALA A 45 15.45 -37.03 10.58
C ALA A 45 15.56 -35.57 11.10
N VAL A 46 15.69 -35.43 12.42
CA VAL A 46 15.98 -34.16 13.08
C VAL A 46 17.45 -33.85 12.86
N ARG A 47 17.78 -32.71 12.23
CA ARG A 47 19.15 -32.22 12.20
C ARG A 47 19.52 -31.72 13.59
N SER A 48 20.68 -32.12 14.11
CA SER A 48 21.27 -31.45 15.27
C SER A 48 21.40 -29.96 14.96
N LEU A 49 20.84 -29.09 15.80
CA LEU A 49 20.84 -27.62 15.65
C LEU A 49 22.25 -26.98 15.77
N VAL A 50 23.30 -27.79 15.66
CA VAL A 50 24.71 -27.41 15.81
C VAL A 50 25.38 -27.59 14.46
N GLU A 51 25.24 -26.59 13.58
CA GLU A 51 26.13 -26.21 12.47
C GLU A 51 25.35 -25.27 11.50
N GLU A 52 25.26 -23.99 11.85
CA GLU A 52 25.10 -22.94 10.83
C GLU A 52 26.46 -22.79 10.14
N ASP A 53 26.77 -23.61 9.14
CA ASP A 53 27.77 -23.27 8.11
C ASP A 53 27.76 -24.31 6.96
N GLY A 54 27.89 -23.84 5.71
CA GLY A 54 28.67 -24.63 4.74
C GLY A 54 28.10 -25.01 3.38
N GLU A 55 26.92 -24.56 2.93
CA GLU A 55 26.56 -24.71 1.49
C GLU A 55 26.20 -23.37 0.84
N MET A 56 27.19 -22.50 0.62
CA MET A 56 27.09 -21.42 -0.36
C MET A 56 28.43 -21.15 -1.04
N LEU A 57 28.37 -21.05 -2.37
CA LEU A 57 29.46 -20.60 -3.23
C LEU A 57 29.88 -19.16 -2.88
N PRO A 58 31.17 -18.81 -3.01
CA PRO A 58 31.69 -17.49 -2.66
C PRO A 58 30.98 -16.36 -3.41
N ASP A 59 30.79 -15.23 -2.72
CA ASP A 59 30.22 -13.98 -3.26
C ASP A 59 31.02 -13.40 -4.45
N GLU A 60 32.21 -13.94 -4.73
CA GLU A 60 33.16 -13.46 -5.73
C GLU A 60 32.69 -13.65 -7.19
N ASP A 61 31.79 -14.59 -7.47
CA ASP A 61 31.37 -14.89 -8.86
C ASP A 61 30.37 -13.87 -9.47
N ILE A 62 29.80 -12.96 -8.68
CA ILE A 62 28.92 -11.88 -9.21
C ILE A 62 29.69 -10.57 -9.39
N ALA A 63 30.68 -10.28 -8.53
CA ALA A 63 31.52 -9.08 -8.65
C ALA A 63 32.39 -9.09 -9.93
N SER A 64 32.62 -10.27 -10.53
CA SER A 64 33.40 -10.44 -11.76
C SER A 64 32.62 -10.18 -13.06
N TYR A 65 31.29 -10.03 -13.00
CA TYR A 65 30.51 -9.57 -14.15
C TYR A 65 30.74 -8.07 -14.36
N LYS A 66 31.78 -7.75 -15.14
CA LYS A 66 32.11 -6.40 -15.59
C LYS A 66 30.84 -5.66 -16.05
N MET A 67 30.54 -4.55 -15.38
CA MET A 67 29.59 -3.52 -15.79
C MET A 67 30.03 -2.91 -17.13
N ASN A 68 29.71 -3.59 -18.23
CA ASN A 68 29.80 -2.99 -19.55
C ASN A 68 28.43 -2.43 -19.90
N TYR A 69 28.30 -1.11 -19.83
CA TYR A 69 27.16 -0.37 -20.37
C TYR A 69 27.07 -0.65 -21.87
N PRO A 70 26.00 -1.31 -22.38
CA PRO A 70 25.79 -1.41 -23.82
C PRO A 70 25.34 -0.05 -24.34
N GLU A 71 25.94 0.42 -25.44
CA GLU A 71 25.47 1.58 -26.19
C GLU A 71 24.01 1.39 -26.61
N GLU A 72 23.24 2.47 -26.47
CA GLU A 72 21.82 2.55 -26.80
C GLU A 72 21.62 2.33 -28.30
N ASP A 73 21.10 1.16 -28.68
CA ASP A 73 20.62 0.95 -30.05
C ASP A 73 19.25 0.29 -30.11
N ASN A 74 18.47 0.81 -31.04
CA ASN A 74 17.04 0.60 -31.21
C ASN A 74 16.69 -0.85 -31.63
N GLU A 75 15.52 -1.31 -31.18
CA GLU A 75 14.89 -2.59 -31.53
C GLU A 75 15.67 -3.86 -31.11
N ARG A 76 15.71 -4.13 -29.79
CA ARG A 76 16.08 -5.47 -29.29
C ARG A 76 15.06 -6.50 -29.81
N LYS A 77 15.43 -7.28 -30.84
CA LYS A 77 14.75 -8.55 -31.14
C LYS A 77 14.68 -9.38 -29.86
N GLU A 78 13.48 -9.79 -29.48
CA GLU A 78 13.26 -10.60 -28.28
C GLU A 78 14.05 -11.91 -28.41
N LYS A 79 14.95 -12.16 -27.47
CA LYS A 79 15.74 -13.40 -27.40
C LYS A 79 15.44 -14.11 -26.10
N LEU A 80 15.27 -15.43 -26.19
CA LEU A 80 15.13 -16.31 -25.03
C LEU A 80 16.44 -16.32 -24.21
N VAL A 81 16.32 -16.14 -22.90
CA VAL A 81 17.43 -16.19 -21.94
C VAL A 81 17.36 -17.46 -21.09
N LEU A 82 16.16 -17.80 -20.59
CA LEU A 82 15.96 -18.96 -19.73
C LEU A 82 14.56 -19.55 -19.94
N SER A 83 14.42 -20.87 -19.83
CA SER A 83 13.15 -21.58 -19.75
C SER A 83 13.26 -22.70 -18.73
N VAL A 84 12.45 -22.67 -17.67
CA VAL A 84 12.50 -23.65 -16.58
C VAL A 84 11.10 -23.99 -16.08
N ASP A 85 10.90 -25.26 -15.71
CA ASP A 85 9.66 -25.68 -15.05
C ASP A 85 9.67 -25.23 -13.58
N CYS A 86 8.52 -24.84 -13.07
CA CYS A 86 8.33 -24.25 -11.74
C CYS A 86 6.90 -24.44 -11.25
N GLN A 87 6.62 -23.96 -10.04
CA GLN A 87 5.29 -23.95 -9.45
C GLN A 87 4.90 -22.52 -9.08
N LEU A 88 3.76 -22.05 -9.54
CA LEU A 88 3.14 -20.82 -9.06
C LEU A 88 2.41 -21.13 -7.76
N VAL A 89 2.80 -20.49 -6.67
CA VAL A 89 2.13 -20.61 -5.38
C VAL A 89 1.18 -19.44 -5.24
N THR A 90 -0.09 -19.75 -5.02
CA THR A 90 -1.15 -18.78 -4.74
C THR A 90 -1.82 -19.12 -3.41
N LEU A 91 -2.68 -18.24 -2.92
CA LEU A 91 -3.48 -18.49 -1.72
C LEU A 91 -4.32 -19.78 -1.80
N MET A 92 -4.84 -20.11 -2.98
CA MET A 92 -5.79 -21.21 -3.18
C MET A 92 -5.14 -22.50 -3.68
N SER A 93 -4.06 -22.39 -4.44
CA SER A 93 -3.54 -23.53 -5.19
C SER A 93 -2.07 -23.38 -5.56
N VAL A 94 -1.46 -24.52 -5.85
CA VAL A 94 -0.09 -24.62 -6.37
C VAL A 94 -0.17 -25.13 -7.80
N ILE A 95 0.09 -24.24 -8.76
CA ILE A 95 -0.08 -24.51 -10.19
C ILE A 95 1.27 -24.88 -10.81
N LYS A 96 1.34 -26.04 -11.46
CA LYS A 96 2.55 -26.45 -12.20
C LYS A 96 2.63 -25.67 -13.50
N GLY A 97 3.78 -25.04 -13.75
CA GLY A 97 3.97 -24.23 -14.93
C GLY A 97 5.42 -24.13 -15.40
N ARG A 98 5.64 -23.29 -16.40
CA ARG A 98 6.96 -23.01 -16.98
C ARG A 98 7.22 -21.51 -17.02
N LEU A 99 8.30 -21.08 -16.38
CA LEU A 99 8.80 -19.71 -16.44
C LEU A 99 9.76 -19.56 -17.62
N VAL A 100 9.48 -18.58 -18.48
CA VAL A 100 10.29 -18.21 -19.64
C VAL A 100 10.74 -16.76 -19.50
N ILE A 101 12.05 -16.53 -19.50
CA ILE A 101 12.64 -15.19 -19.42
C ILE A 101 13.26 -14.86 -20.77
N SER A 102 12.88 -13.70 -21.32
CA SER A 102 13.47 -13.11 -22.51
C SER A 102 14.25 -11.82 -22.18
N THR A 103 14.89 -11.23 -23.17
CA THR A 103 15.59 -9.94 -23.04
C THR A 103 14.67 -8.74 -22.75
N THR A 104 13.34 -8.91 -22.87
CA THR A 104 12.37 -7.82 -22.74
C THR A 104 11.18 -8.15 -21.83
N HIS A 105 10.85 -9.43 -21.67
CA HIS A 105 9.67 -9.90 -20.95
C HIS A 105 9.96 -11.17 -20.14
N ALA A 106 9.11 -11.46 -19.17
CA ALA A 106 8.98 -12.79 -18.58
C ALA A 106 7.55 -13.31 -18.79
N TYR A 107 7.43 -14.62 -18.96
CA TYR A 107 6.19 -15.34 -19.21
C TYR A 107 6.10 -16.51 -18.25
N PHE A 108 4.89 -16.77 -17.74
CA PHE A 108 4.57 -18.03 -17.11
C PHE A 108 3.50 -18.73 -17.94
N HIS A 109 3.75 -20.02 -18.20
CA HIS A 109 2.83 -20.88 -18.90
C HIS A 109 2.29 -21.95 -17.95
N ASP A 110 0.99 -21.99 -17.77
CA ASP A 110 0.28 -23.01 -17.03
C ASP A 110 0.35 -24.34 -17.79
N LEU A 111 0.84 -25.38 -17.10
CA LEU A 111 1.00 -26.73 -17.66
C LEU A 111 -0.11 -27.69 -17.24
N THR A 112 -1.16 -27.21 -16.55
CA THR A 112 -2.31 -28.03 -16.19
C THR A 112 -3.05 -28.54 -17.43
N PRO A 113 -3.49 -29.82 -17.44
CA PRO A 113 -4.28 -30.37 -18.55
C PRO A 113 -5.57 -29.56 -18.74
N ILE A 114 -5.91 -29.24 -19.98
CA ILE A 114 -7.13 -28.50 -20.29
C ILE A 114 -8.34 -29.40 -19.97
N THR A 115 -9.10 -29.05 -18.94
CA THR A 115 -10.46 -29.53 -18.68
C THR A 115 -11.46 -28.43 -19.00
N GLU A 116 -12.71 -28.77 -19.31
CA GLU A 116 -13.72 -27.83 -19.85
C GLU A 116 -14.03 -26.62 -18.94
N ASP A 117 -13.67 -26.67 -17.65
CA ASP A 117 -13.95 -25.62 -16.65
C ASP A 117 -12.69 -24.99 -16.00
N CYS A 118 -11.49 -25.17 -16.56
CA CYS A 118 -10.26 -24.66 -15.92
C CYS A 118 -9.74 -23.37 -16.57
N ASP A 119 -9.78 -22.25 -15.83
CA ASP A 119 -9.10 -21.02 -16.19
C ASP A 119 -7.58 -21.21 -16.12
N ARG A 120 -6.87 -20.90 -17.22
CA ARG A 120 -5.41 -20.93 -17.26
C ARG A 120 -4.81 -19.74 -16.55
N HIS A 121 -3.74 -19.98 -15.80
CA HIS A 121 -3.02 -18.94 -15.05
C HIS A 121 -1.84 -18.35 -15.82
N ASP A 122 -1.94 -18.28 -17.16
CA ASP A 122 -0.89 -17.72 -18.02
C ASP A 122 -0.73 -16.22 -17.77
N PHE A 123 0.49 -15.75 -17.54
CA PHE A 123 0.77 -14.31 -17.40
C PHE A 123 2.07 -13.89 -18.07
N LYS A 124 2.18 -12.58 -18.34
CA LYS A 124 3.40 -11.96 -18.85
C LYS A 124 3.62 -10.58 -18.24
N TRP A 125 4.87 -10.21 -18.04
CA TRP A 125 5.25 -8.84 -17.69
C TRP A 125 6.49 -8.38 -18.45
N SER A 126 6.58 -7.07 -18.67
CA SER A 126 7.79 -6.46 -19.22
C SER A 126 8.87 -6.35 -18.14
N MET A 127 10.12 -6.52 -18.53
CA MET A 127 11.27 -6.30 -17.66
C MET A 127 11.36 -4.87 -17.14
N THR A 128 10.78 -3.89 -17.84
CA THR A 128 10.67 -2.51 -17.34
C THR A 128 9.78 -2.40 -16.10
N LYS A 129 8.86 -3.33 -15.89
CA LYS A 129 7.97 -3.33 -14.71
C LYS A 129 8.59 -3.99 -13.49
N LEU A 130 9.67 -4.78 -13.64
CA LEU A 130 10.27 -5.50 -12.53
C LEU A 130 10.99 -4.54 -11.58
N ARG A 131 10.57 -4.52 -10.31
CA ARG A 131 11.10 -3.65 -9.26
C ARG A 131 12.09 -4.40 -8.36
N ASP A 132 11.64 -5.51 -7.78
CA ASP A 132 12.44 -6.30 -6.84
C ASP A 132 12.23 -7.80 -7.05
N VAL A 133 13.23 -8.59 -6.66
CA VAL A 133 13.15 -10.05 -6.59
C VAL A 133 13.74 -10.47 -5.26
N TYR A 134 13.00 -11.26 -4.50
CA TYR A 134 13.45 -11.76 -3.21
C TYR A 134 13.61 -13.28 -3.22
N LEU A 135 14.68 -13.73 -2.56
CA LEU A 135 14.84 -15.14 -2.21
C LEU A 135 13.82 -15.51 -1.13
N ARG A 136 13.03 -16.55 -1.39
CA ARG A 136 12.00 -17.04 -0.48
C ARG A 136 12.21 -18.50 -0.09
N ARG A 137 11.49 -18.87 0.96
CA ARG A 137 11.33 -20.25 1.41
C ARG A 137 9.94 -20.74 1.05
N TYR A 138 9.81 -22.03 0.81
CA TYR A 138 8.53 -22.71 0.63
C TYR A 138 8.61 -24.07 1.33
N ASN A 139 7.68 -24.37 2.23
CA ASN A 139 7.75 -25.52 3.15
C ASN A 139 9.13 -25.62 3.84
N LEU A 140 9.59 -24.52 4.44
CA LEU A 140 10.92 -24.38 5.09
C LEU A 140 12.16 -24.60 4.17
N ARG A 141 11.98 -24.87 2.87
CA ARG A 141 13.07 -25.05 1.92
C ARG A 141 13.40 -23.75 1.20
N ARG A 142 14.68 -23.45 1.01
CA ARG A 142 15.18 -22.28 0.27
C ARG A 142 15.05 -22.48 -1.25
N SER A 143 13.83 -22.61 -1.75
CA SER A 143 13.54 -23.04 -3.12
C SER A 143 12.70 -22.07 -3.94
N ALA A 144 12.19 -20.99 -3.35
CA ALA A 144 11.28 -20.05 -4.02
C ALA A 144 11.89 -18.67 -4.31
N LEU A 145 11.29 -17.96 -5.26
CA LEU A 145 11.50 -16.55 -5.57
C LEU A 145 10.17 -15.81 -5.53
N GLU A 146 10.18 -14.57 -5.07
CA GLU A 146 9.05 -13.67 -5.18
C GLU A 146 9.42 -12.43 -5.98
N PHE A 147 8.68 -12.19 -7.04
CA PHE A 147 8.87 -11.09 -7.98
C PHE A 147 7.91 -9.97 -7.61
N PHE A 148 8.40 -8.74 -7.46
CA PHE A 148 7.57 -7.57 -7.21
C PHE A 148 7.67 -6.63 -8.39
N LEU A 149 6.53 -6.25 -8.94
CA LEU A 149 6.44 -5.29 -10.01
C LEU A 149 6.13 -3.89 -9.45
N MET A 150 6.38 -2.88 -10.27
CA MET A 150 6.13 -1.47 -9.95
C MET A 150 4.64 -1.14 -9.79
N ASP A 151 3.74 -1.91 -10.41
CA ASP A 151 2.28 -1.83 -10.23
C ASP A 151 1.80 -2.55 -8.95
N GLN A 152 2.72 -2.89 -8.03
CA GLN A 152 2.50 -3.59 -6.76
C GLN A 152 2.02 -5.04 -6.89
N SER A 153 1.82 -5.54 -8.11
CA SER A 153 1.61 -6.97 -8.32
C SER A 153 2.86 -7.76 -7.93
N ASN A 154 2.65 -8.99 -7.46
CA ASN A 154 3.73 -9.88 -7.11
C ASN A 154 3.42 -11.33 -7.47
N TYR A 155 4.47 -12.10 -7.72
CA TYR A 155 4.38 -13.49 -8.15
C TYR A 155 5.33 -14.36 -7.34
N PHE A 156 4.79 -15.36 -6.64
CA PHE A 156 5.56 -16.29 -5.84
C PHE A 156 5.75 -17.60 -6.59
N LEU A 157 6.99 -17.89 -6.98
CA LEU A 157 7.35 -19.07 -7.77
C LEU A 157 8.27 -19.99 -6.97
N ASN A 158 7.87 -21.23 -6.79
CA ASN A 158 8.70 -22.28 -6.21
C ASN A 158 9.44 -23.08 -7.30
N PHE A 159 10.69 -23.43 -7.02
CA PHE A 159 11.59 -24.17 -7.91
C PHE A 159 12.27 -25.32 -7.14
N THR A 160 13.31 -25.91 -7.71
CA THR A 160 14.32 -26.64 -6.93
C THR A 160 15.42 -25.67 -6.48
N THR A 161 16.08 -25.97 -5.36
CA THR A 161 17.16 -25.14 -4.79
C THR A 161 18.24 -24.78 -5.82
N LYS A 162 18.61 -25.73 -6.71
CA LYS A 162 19.60 -25.52 -7.78
C LYS A 162 19.10 -24.61 -8.91
N ILE A 163 17.82 -24.68 -9.27
CA ILE A 163 17.24 -23.90 -10.37
C ILE A 163 17.01 -22.44 -9.94
N ARG A 164 16.61 -22.23 -8.68
CA ARG A 164 16.33 -20.90 -8.12
C ARG A 164 17.44 -19.88 -8.40
N LEU A 165 18.70 -20.26 -8.15
CA LEU A 165 19.84 -19.36 -8.35
C LEU A 165 20.09 -19.07 -9.84
N LYS A 166 19.87 -20.05 -10.72
CA LYS A 166 20.00 -19.85 -12.18
C LYS A 166 19.00 -18.81 -12.68
N VAL A 167 17.76 -18.87 -12.20
CA VAL A 167 16.71 -17.88 -12.53
C VAL A 167 17.14 -16.48 -12.11
N LEU A 168 17.62 -16.33 -10.88
CA LEU A 168 18.07 -15.03 -10.38
C LEU A 168 19.25 -14.46 -11.21
N THR A 169 20.25 -15.28 -11.54
CA THR A 169 21.38 -14.88 -12.39
C THR A 169 20.92 -14.48 -13.81
N SER A 170 19.93 -15.18 -14.37
CA SER A 170 19.35 -14.82 -15.67
C SER A 170 18.61 -13.47 -15.65
N ILE A 171 18.02 -13.08 -14.53
CA ILE A 171 17.40 -11.75 -14.39
C ILE A 171 18.47 -10.67 -14.34
N TYR A 172 19.54 -10.89 -13.56
CA TYR A 172 20.66 -9.96 -13.47
C TYR A 172 21.32 -9.72 -14.83
N SER A 173 21.42 -10.73 -15.70
CA SER A 173 22.02 -10.56 -17.02
C SER A 173 21.18 -9.71 -17.98
N VAL A 174 19.87 -9.59 -17.76
CA VAL A 174 18.96 -8.78 -18.59
C VAL A 174 19.05 -7.28 -18.28
N HIS A 175 19.54 -6.91 -17.09
CA HIS A 175 19.64 -5.52 -16.62
C HIS A 175 18.31 -4.74 -16.74
N PRO A 176 17.26 -5.15 -16.01
CA PRO A 176 16.00 -4.43 -16.05
C PRO A 176 16.18 -2.99 -15.51
N PRO A 177 15.60 -1.96 -16.15
CA PRO A 177 15.95 -0.56 -15.87
C PRO A 177 15.49 -0.06 -14.49
N ASN A 178 14.41 -0.61 -13.95
CA ASN A 178 13.83 -0.22 -12.67
C ASN A 178 14.14 -1.21 -11.54
N PHE A 179 15.03 -2.17 -11.79
CA PHE A 179 15.30 -3.25 -10.88
C PHE A 179 16.36 -2.87 -9.85
N SER A 180 16.02 -2.97 -8.57
CA SER A 180 16.95 -2.75 -7.46
C SER A 180 17.90 -3.95 -7.35
N PHE A 181 19.18 -3.75 -7.66
CA PHE A 181 20.20 -4.79 -7.50
C PHE A 181 20.47 -5.09 -6.03
N ASN A 182 19.73 -6.04 -5.45
CA ASN A 182 19.98 -6.54 -4.11
C ASN A 182 21.03 -7.66 -4.15
N SER A 183 22.30 -7.31 -3.92
CA SER A 183 23.41 -8.28 -3.90
C SER A 183 23.38 -9.25 -2.71
N SER A 184 22.62 -8.95 -1.65
CA SER A 184 22.60 -9.78 -0.44
C SER A 184 21.62 -10.94 -0.52
N ARG A 185 22.13 -12.12 -0.18
CA ARG A 185 21.36 -13.38 -0.16
C ARG A 185 20.77 -13.70 1.21
N HIS A 186 21.26 -13.07 2.29
CA HIS A 186 20.82 -13.33 3.66
C HIS A 186 19.85 -12.25 4.17
N PRO A 187 18.72 -12.61 4.84
CA PRO A 187 17.78 -11.65 5.41
C PRO A 187 18.41 -10.57 6.31
N GLN A 188 19.42 -10.96 7.11
CA GLN A 188 20.12 -10.04 8.02
C GLN A 188 20.87 -8.95 7.24
N ASP A 189 21.54 -9.32 6.15
CA ASP A 189 22.25 -8.35 5.32
C ASP A 189 21.31 -7.49 4.49
N LEU A 190 20.16 -8.05 4.06
CA LEU A 190 19.10 -7.29 3.39
C LEU A 190 18.57 -6.19 4.32
N LEU A 191 18.30 -6.51 5.60
CA LEU A 191 17.90 -5.53 6.60
C LEU A 191 18.95 -4.43 6.74
N ARG A 192 20.22 -4.81 6.94
CA ARG A 192 21.33 -3.85 7.08
C ARG A 192 21.49 -2.94 5.86
N LYS A 193 21.44 -3.49 4.64
CA LYS A 193 21.60 -2.73 3.38
C LYS A 193 20.40 -1.85 3.06
N SER A 194 19.18 -2.25 3.45
CA SER A 194 17.96 -1.47 3.18
C SER A 194 17.95 -0.10 3.89
N GLY A 195 18.67 0.02 5.02
CA GLY A 195 18.65 1.19 5.88
C GLY A 195 17.28 1.46 6.53
N CYS A 196 16.31 0.55 6.43
CA CYS A 196 14.95 0.79 6.92
C CYS A 196 14.89 0.91 8.44
N THR A 197 15.73 0.18 9.20
CA THR A 197 15.85 0.32 10.66
C THR A 197 16.21 1.74 11.06
N GLN A 198 17.21 2.34 10.39
CA GLN A 198 17.63 3.70 10.73
C GLN A 198 16.56 4.72 10.34
N LYS A 199 15.88 4.54 9.20
CA LYS A 199 14.74 5.36 8.80
C LYS A 199 13.62 5.28 9.83
N TRP A 200 13.29 4.08 10.30
CA TRP A 200 12.26 3.87 11.32
C TRP A 200 12.64 4.52 12.65
N VAL A 201 13.88 4.33 13.11
CA VAL A 201 14.42 4.98 14.32
C VAL A 201 14.31 6.49 14.21
N ASN A 202 14.57 7.07 13.03
CA ASN A 202 14.45 8.50 12.76
C ASN A 202 13.01 8.98 12.51
N ARG A 203 11.98 8.13 12.64
CA ARG A 203 10.57 8.40 12.29
C ARG A 203 10.35 8.83 10.82
N GLU A 204 11.22 8.39 9.93
CA GLU A 204 11.10 8.63 8.49
C GLU A 204 10.15 7.67 7.78
N ILE A 205 9.88 6.52 8.41
CA ILE A 205 8.86 5.55 8.04
C ILE A 205 8.07 5.20 9.30
N SER A 206 6.79 4.89 9.14
CA SER A 206 5.85 4.54 10.22
C SER A 206 6.17 3.18 10.86
N ASN A 207 5.58 2.90 12.04
CA ASN A 207 5.70 1.60 12.69
C ASN A 207 5.16 0.49 11.80
N PHE A 208 3.99 0.69 11.19
CA PHE A 208 3.41 -0.28 10.27
C PHE A 208 4.28 -0.54 9.04
N GLU A 209 4.79 0.51 8.39
CA GLU A 209 5.67 0.33 7.22
C GLU A 209 6.91 -0.47 7.62
N TYR A 210 7.49 -0.17 8.78
CA TYR A 210 8.64 -0.90 9.27
C TYR A 210 8.31 -2.37 9.56
N LEU A 211 7.18 -2.66 10.21
CA LEU A 211 6.71 -4.03 10.44
C LEU A 211 6.46 -4.79 9.13
N MET A 212 5.89 -4.13 8.12
CA MET A 212 5.73 -4.73 6.78
C MET A 212 7.10 -5.05 6.17
N GLN A 213 8.07 -4.14 6.25
CA GLN A 213 9.42 -4.37 5.74
C GLN A 213 10.12 -5.54 6.46
N LEU A 214 10.03 -5.61 7.80
CA LEU A 214 10.58 -6.73 8.57
C LEU A 214 9.95 -8.06 8.16
N ASN A 215 8.62 -8.11 8.02
CA ASN A 215 7.92 -9.28 7.53
C ASN A 215 8.42 -9.70 6.14
N THR A 216 8.46 -8.77 5.18
CA THR A 216 8.94 -9.04 3.81
C THR A 216 10.40 -9.52 3.78
N ILE A 217 11.29 -8.90 4.56
CA ILE A 217 12.70 -9.31 4.64
C ILE A 217 12.85 -10.68 5.31
N ALA A 218 12.03 -10.97 6.32
CA ALA A 218 11.98 -12.27 6.99
C ALA A 218 11.32 -13.38 6.16
N GLY A 219 10.95 -13.08 4.91
CA GLY A 219 10.39 -14.04 3.96
C GLY A 219 8.89 -14.29 4.08
N ARG A 220 8.16 -13.46 4.86
CA ARG A 220 6.70 -13.52 4.97
C ARG A 220 6.04 -13.00 3.70
N THR A 221 4.91 -13.61 3.30
CA THR A 221 4.22 -13.29 2.05
C THR A 221 2.70 -13.47 2.20
N TYR A 222 1.94 -12.73 1.39
CA TYR A 222 0.50 -12.91 1.23
C TYR A 222 0.13 -14.11 0.36
N ASN A 223 1.08 -14.71 -0.38
CA ASN A 223 0.81 -15.85 -1.27
C ASN A 223 0.80 -17.20 -0.54
N ASP A 224 1.26 -17.26 0.70
CA ASP A 224 1.35 -18.47 1.52
C ASP A 224 0.84 -18.18 2.94
N LEU A 225 -0.33 -18.73 3.29
CA LEU A 225 -0.98 -18.52 4.58
C LEU A 225 -0.15 -19.05 5.77
N SER A 226 0.71 -20.05 5.55
CA SER A 226 1.56 -20.59 6.60
C SER A 226 2.72 -19.64 6.97
N GLN A 227 3.01 -18.69 6.07
CA GLN A 227 4.04 -17.66 6.20
C GLN A 227 3.45 -16.24 6.12
N TYR A 228 2.19 -16.09 6.53
CA TYR A 228 1.50 -14.80 6.50
C TYR A 228 2.20 -13.75 7.38
N PRO A 229 2.20 -12.46 7.00
CA PRO A 229 2.76 -11.40 7.82
C PRO A 229 2.15 -11.35 9.24
N VAL A 230 2.97 -11.00 10.23
CA VAL A 230 2.61 -11.01 11.65
C VAL A 230 2.74 -9.62 12.24
N PHE A 231 1.75 -9.20 13.03
CA PHE A 231 1.67 -7.91 13.72
C PHE A 231 1.35 -8.13 15.21
N PRO A 232 1.80 -7.25 16.12
CA PRO A 232 1.49 -7.37 17.53
C PRO A 232 0.02 -7.03 17.83
N TRP A 233 -0.56 -7.70 18.82
CA TRP A 233 -1.61 -7.07 19.62
C TRP A 233 -1.05 -5.80 20.30
N VAL A 234 -1.69 -4.66 20.07
CA VAL A 234 -1.23 -3.36 20.60
C VAL A 234 -2.03 -2.92 21.81
N LEU A 235 -3.37 -3.07 21.76
CA LEU A 235 -4.27 -2.65 22.81
C LEU A 235 -4.57 -3.80 23.77
N ALA A 236 -4.86 -3.45 25.02
CA ALA A 236 -5.39 -4.33 26.05
C ALA A 236 -6.82 -3.93 26.49
N ASP A 237 -7.24 -2.68 26.20
CA ASP A 237 -8.58 -2.19 26.51
C ASP A 237 -9.56 -2.30 25.33
N TYR A 238 -10.44 -3.28 25.44
CA TYR A 238 -11.55 -3.50 24.51
C TYR A 238 -12.93 -3.39 25.21
N LYS A 239 -12.99 -2.75 26.38
CA LYS A 239 -14.21 -2.67 27.21
C LYS A 239 -14.65 -1.24 27.53
N SER A 240 -13.72 -0.29 27.59
CA SER A 240 -14.06 1.11 27.87
C SER A 240 -14.88 1.75 26.77
N LYS A 241 -15.65 2.78 27.14
CA LYS A 241 -16.45 3.59 26.19
C LYS A 241 -15.60 4.54 25.35
N GLU A 242 -14.46 4.96 25.86
CA GLU A 242 -13.51 5.82 25.16
C GLU A 242 -12.13 5.17 25.24
N LEU A 243 -11.33 5.37 24.18
CA LEU A 243 -9.98 4.84 24.08
C LEU A 243 -8.97 5.96 24.38
N ASP A 244 -8.37 5.93 25.58
CA ASP A 244 -7.32 6.88 25.96
C ASP A 244 -5.93 6.32 25.60
N LEU A 245 -5.32 6.88 24.56
CA LEU A 245 -3.98 6.51 24.11
C LEU A 245 -2.85 7.12 24.96
N ASN A 246 -3.19 7.92 25.99
CA ASN A 246 -2.21 8.46 26.94
C ASN A 246 -2.07 7.59 28.20
N ASP A 247 -3.02 6.68 28.47
CA ASP A 247 -2.92 5.74 29.59
C ASP A 247 -2.10 4.49 29.17
N PRO A 248 -0.95 4.22 29.80
CA PRO A 248 -0.17 3.00 29.54
C PRO A 248 -0.97 1.70 29.71
N LYS A 249 -2.01 1.68 30.56
CA LYS A 249 -2.85 0.49 30.79
C LYS A 249 -3.72 0.12 29.59
N THR A 250 -3.94 1.07 28.67
CA THR A 250 -4.64 0.84 27.41
C THR A 250 -3.86 -0.11 26.51
N PHE A 251 -2.54 -0.20 26.68
CA PHE A 251 -1.64 -0.95 25.82
C PHE A 251 -1.25 -2.30 26.41
N ARG A 252 -0.98 -3.25 25.52
CA ARG A 252 -0.30 -4.50 25.86
C ARG A 252 1.16 -4.22 26.19
N ASP A 253 1.73 -4.98 27.13
CA ASP A 253 3.18 -5.13 27.28
C ASP A 253 3.78 -5.84 26.05
N LEU A 254 4.51 -5.09 25.22
CA LEU A 254 5.15 -5.55 23.98
C LEU A 254 6.43 -6.36 24.24
N SER A 255 6.97 -6.32 25.46
CA SER A 255 8.16 -7.08 25.82
C SER A 255 7.88 -8.57 26.09
N ARG A 256 6.60 -8.94 26.17
CA ARG A 256 6.13 -10.28 26.54
C ARG A 256 5.35 -10.96 25.40
N PRO A 257 5.54 -12.28 25.19
CA PRO A 257 4.70 -13.05 24.26
C PRO A 257 3.27 -13.23 24.80
N VAL A 258 2.31 -13.46 23.90
CA VAL A 258 0.85 -13.47 24.21
C VAL A 258 0.53 -14.34 25.43
N GLY A 259 1.10 -15.54 25.48
CA GLY A 259 0.76 -16.54 26.49
C GLY A 259 1.09 -16.15 27.93
N VAL A 260 1.94 -15.13 28.14
CA VAL A 260 2.33 -14.64 29.47
C VAL A 260 2.08 -13.15 29.67
N VAL A 261 1.34 -12.49 28.76
CA VAL A 261 0.88 -11.11 29.00
C VAL A 261 0.04 -11.05 30.28
N ASN A 262 -0.84 -12.05 30.47
CA ASN A 262 -1.51 -12.25 31.75
C ASN A 262 -0.52 -12.88 32.75
N PRO A 263 -0.14 -12.16 33.83
CA PRO A 263 0.86 -12.65 34.78
C PRO A 263 0.43 -13.93 35.50
N ASN A 264 -0.87 -14.22 35.57
CA ASN A 264 -1.37 -15.46 36.18
C ASN A 264 -0.93 -16.72 35.42
N ASN A 265 -0.61 -16.59 34.13
CA ASN A 265 -0.25 -17.72 33.27
C ASN A 265 1.24 -18.09 33.35
N GLU A 266 2.06 -17.21 33.91
CA GLU A 266 3.52 -17.32 33.86
C GLU A 266 4.04 -18.59 34.55
N ALA A 267 3.52 -18.88 35.74
CA ALA A 267 3.91 -20.07 36.50
C ALA A 267 3.60 -21.37 35.75
N ASP A 268 2.43 -21.45 35.11
CA ASP A 268 1.96 -22.64 34.40
C ASP A 268 2.78 -22.87 33.11
N VAL A 269 3.01 -21.81 32.34
CA VAL A 269 3.83 -21.86 31.11
C VAL A 269 5.27 -22.27 31.44
N GLN A 270 5.84 -21.71 32.50
CA GLN A 270 7.18 -22.04 32.94
C GLN A 270 7.28 -23.47 33.47
N ALA A 271 6.27 -23.94 34.21
CA ALA A 271 6.21 -25.31 34.72
C ALA A 271 6.11 -26.33 33.58
N LYS A 272 5.29 -26.05 32.56
CA LYS A 272 5.15 -26.89 31.36
C LYS A 272 6.50 -27.06 30.65
N TYR A 273 7.25 -25.98 30.46
CA TYR A 273 8.58 -26.05 29.85
C TYR A 273 9.56 -26.86 30.70
N ARG A 274 9.61 -26.62 32.02
CA ARG A 274 10.55 -27.30 32.92
C ARG A 274 10.30 -28.80 33.02
N ASN A 275 9.02 -29.17 33.13
CA ASN A 275 8.57 -30.54 33.37
C ASN A 275 8.40 -31.36 32.07
N PHE A 276 8.57 -30.75 30.90
CA PHE A 276 8.50 -31.47 29.63
C PHE A 276 9.67 -32.46 29.53
N GLU A 277 9.35 -33.74 29.40
CA GLU A 277 10.27 -34.84 29.14
C GLU A 277 9.76 -35.60 27.93
N ASP A 278 10.57 -35.70 26.87
CA ASP A 278 10.23 -36.49 25.69
C ASP A 278 10.67 -37.95 25.89
N PRO A 279 9.75 -38.94 25.82
CA PRO A 279 10.08 -40.36 26.01
C PRO A 279 11.19 -40.88 25.08
N ASN A 280 11.32 -40.29 23.88
CA ASN A 280 12.28 -40.70 22.87
C ASN A 280 13.52 -39.80 22.79
N GLY A 281 13.56 -38.68 23.54
CA GLY A 281 14.64 -37.70 23.52
C GLY A 281 14.84 -36.95 22.20
N VAL A 282 13.85 -36.98 21.31
CA VAL A 282 13.84 -36.35 19.98
C VAL A 282 13.29 -34.91 20.05
N ILE A 283 12.30 -34.68 20.91
CA ILE A 283 11.60 -33.39 21.01
C ILE A 283 12.26 -32.52 22.07
N GLU A 284 12.73 -31.34 21.66
CA GLU A 284 13.26 -30.32 22.58
C GLU A 284 12.16 -29.66 23.43
N LYS A 285 12.52 -29.09 24.57
CA LYS A 285 11.58 -28.38 25.46
C LYS A 285 11.01 -27.14 24.79
N PHE A 286 9.71 -26.90 24.95
CA PHE A 286 9.00 -25.74 24.41
C PHE A 286 7.94 -25.22 25.39
N HIS A 287 7.60 -23.94 25.25
CA HIS A 287 6.52 -23.30 26.00
C HIS A 287 5.17 -23.53 25.29
N TYR A 288 5.16 -23.32 23.97
CA TYR A 288 3.95 -23.32 23.15
C TYR A 288 3.99 -24.39 22.06
N GLY A 289 2.96 -25.24 22.03
CA GLY A 289 2.75 -26.24 20.97
C GLY A 289 1.98 -25.68 19.76
N THR A 290 1.35 -24.53 19.93
CA THR A 290 0.71 -23.73 18.88
C THR A 290 1.61 -22.56 18.51
N HIS A 291 1.45 -22.03 17.30
CA HIS A 291 2.23 -20.90 16.82
C HIS A 291 1.38 -19.63 16.71
N TYR A 292 2.00 -18.46 16.91
CA TYR A 292 1.33 -17.16 16.86
C TYR A 292 0.85 -16.76 15.47
N SER A 293 1.36 -17.39 14.41
CA SER A 293 1.01 -17.15 13.02
C SER A 293 0.90 -18.48 12.28
N ASN A 294 -0.32 -18.83 11.90
CA ASN A 294 -0.62 -20.06 11.16
C ASN A 294 -1.84 -19.85 10.26
N SER A 295 -2.01 -20.74 9.28
CA SER A 295 -3.06 -20.64 8.27
C SER A 295 -4.46 -20.57 8.89
N ALA A 296 -4.74 -21.40 9.91
CA ALA A 296 -6.02 -21.43 10.60
C ALA A 296 -6.33 -20.10 11.32
N GLY A 297 -5.32 -19.44 11.90
CA GLY A 297 -5.45 -18.14 12.56
C GLY A 297 -5.77 -17.01 11.58
N VAL A 298 -5.13 -17.00 10.41
CA VAL A 298 -5.42 -16.01 9.35
C VAL A 298 -6.85 -16.19 8.83
N LEU A 299 -7.25 -17.44 8.54
CA LEU A 299 -8.59 -17.77 8.08
C LEU A 299 -9.65 -17.47 9.15
N HIS A 300 -9.35 -17.69 10.42
CA HIS A 300 -10.22 -17.32 11.54
C HIS A 300 -10.54 -15.82 11.55
N TYR A 301 -9.54 -14.95 11.36
CA TYR A 301 -9.77 -13.50 11.30
C TYR A 301 -10.50 -13.07 10.02
N LEU A 302 -10.15 -13.66 8.87
CA LEU A 302 -10.64 -13.24 7.56
C LEU A 302 -11.87 -14.02 7.05
N VAL A 303 -12.51 -14.81 7.90
CA VAL A 303 -13.66 -15.70 7.56
C VAL A 303 -14.84 -15.01 6.87
N ARG A 304 -14.92 -13.67 6.89
CA ARG A 304 -15.98 -12.87 6.25
C ARG A 304 -15.65 -12.37 4.85
N VAL A 305 -14.42 -12.61 4.38
CA VAL A 305 -13.91 -12.06 3.13
C VAL A 305 -13.53 -13.22 2.20
N GLU A 306 -13.93 -13.14 0.94
CA GLU A 306 -13.45 -14.09 -0.06
C GLU A 306 -12.06 -13.69 -0.57
N PRO A 307 -11.17 -14.65 -0.87
CA PRO A 307 -11.41 -16.09 -0.94
C PRO A 307 -11.20 -16.85 0.40
N PHE A 308 -10.93 -16.14 1.50
CA PHE A 308 -10.62 -16.75 2.80
C PHE A 308 -11.79 -17.52 3.41
N THR A 309 -13.02 -17.15 3.06
CA THR A 309 -14.23 -17.89 3.47
C THR A 309 -14.22 -19.29 2.87
N SER A 310 -13.97 -19.40 1.56
CA SER A 310 -13.86 -20.67 0.85
C SER A 310 -12.74 -21.55 1.43
N LEU A 311 -11.56 -20.95 1.69
CA LEU A 311 -10.43 -21.65 2.30
C LEU A 311 -10.72 -22.12 3.73
N HIS A 312 -11.43 -21.33 4.53
CA HIS A 312 -11.87 -21.74 5.86
C HIS A 312 -12.76 -22.99 5.80
N ILE A 313 -13.70 -23.01 4.86
CA ILE A 313 -14.62 -24.14 4.65
C ILE A 313 -13.84 -25.39 4.23
N GLU A 314 -12.88 -25.25 3.32
CA GLU A 314 -12.01 -26.35 2.89
C GLU A 314 -11.22 -26.93 4.06
N LEU A 315 -10.56 -26.07 4.85
CA LEU A 315 -9.82 -26.46 6.04
C LEU A 315 -10.71 -27.19 7.06
N GLN A 316 -11.98 -26.80 7.14
CA GLN A 316 -12.98 -27.40 8.03
C GLN A 316 -13.74 -28.58 7.40
N SER A 317 -13.17 -29.23 6.39
CA SER A 317 -13.75 -30.41 5.73
C SER A 317 -15.11 -30.15 5.07
N GLY A 318 -15.23 -29.00 4.38
CA GLY A 318 -16.42 -28.64 3.60
C GLY A 318 -17.55 -27.99 4.39
N ARG A 319 -17.31 -27.51 5.62
CA ARG A 319 -18.31 -26.84 6.46
C ARG A 319 -17.77 -25.60 7.15
N PHE A 320 -18.64 -24.73 7.64
CA PHE A 320 -18.23 -23.70 8.60
C PHE A 320 -17.86 -24.33 9.96
N ASP A 321 -17.03 -23.61 10.73
CA ASP A 321 -16.74 -24.00 12.11
C ASP A 321 -17.97 -23.74 13.00
N VAL A 322 -18.01 -24.31 14.21
CA VAL A 322 -19.09 -24.02 15.17
C VAL A 322 -19.08 -22.55 15.55
N ALA A 323 -20.28 -21.98 15.70
CA ALA A 323 -20.47 -20.55 15.92
C ALA A 323 -19.62 -19.99 17.08
N ASP A 324 -19.59 -20.65 18.23
CA ASP A 324 -18.88 -20.18 19.43
C ASP A 324 -17.34 -20.13 19.28
N ARG A 325 -16.76 -20.80 18.28
CA ARG A 325 -15.32 -20.76 17.99
C ARG A 325 -14.95 -19.81 16.85
N GLN A 326 -15.92 -19.34 16.09
CA GLN A 326 -15.68 -18.39 15.02
C GLN A 326 -15.35 -17.01 15.56
N PHE A 327 -14.58 -16.24 14.80
CA PHE A 327 -14.27 -14.86 15.14
C PHE A 327 -15.55 -14.01 15.10
N HIS A 328 -16.04 -13.57 16.26
CA HIS A 328 -17.28 -12.79 16.33
C HIS A 328 -17.19 -11.54 17.21
N SER A 329 -16.15 -11.40 18.05
CA SER A 329 -15.97 -10.23 18.91
C SER A 329 -14.50 -10.02 19.24
N ILE A 330 -14.01 -8.80 19.07
CA ILE A 330 -12.62 -8.44 19.38
C ILE A 330 -12.33 -8.59 20.88
N ALA A 331 -13.24 -8.08 21.72
CA ALA A 331 -13.10 -8.16 23.17
C ALA A 331 -13.13 -9.61 23.70
N GLN A 332 -13.97 -10.46 23.11
CA GLN A 332 -14.04 -11.87 23.48
C GLN A 332 -12.77 -12.61 23.04
N THR A 333 -12.27 -12.38 21.82
CA THR A 333 -11.01 -12.97 21.35
C THR A 333 -9.83 -12.59 22.24
N TRP A 334 -9.69 -11.30 22.58
CA TRP A 334 -8.66 -10.85 23.52
C TRP A 334 -8.78 -11.54 24.89
N LYS A 335 -9.99 -11.62 25.43
CA LYS A 335 -10.25 -12.30 26.70
C LYS A 335 -9.85 -13.78 26.66
N LEU A 336 -10.20 -14.50 25.59
CA LEU A 336 -9.85 -15.91 25.43
C LEU A 336 -8.34 -16.14 25.40
N LEU A 337 -7.58 -15.25 24.75
CA LEU A 337 -6.11 -15.27 24.74
C LEU A 337 -5.53 -15.04 26.15
N MET A 338 -6.14 -14.15 26.94
CA MET A 338 -5.69 -13.90 28.32
C MET A 338 -6.02 -15.09 29.25
N ASP A 339 -7.14 -15.76 29.03
CA ASP A 339 -7.62 -16.88 29.85
C ASP A 339 -6.93 -18.22 29.47
N THR A 340 -6.42 -18.36 28.23
CA THR A 340 -5.87 -19.62 27.70
C THR A 340 -4.41 -19.47 27.27
N PRO A 341 -3.41 -19.85 28.09
CA PRO A 341 -1.99 -19.64 27.76
C PRO A 341 -1.45 -20.48 26.59
N ASN A 342 -2.23 -21.46 26.11
CA ASN A 342 -1.90 -22.24 24.91
C ASN A 342 -2.40 -21.58 23.62
N ASP A 343 -3.24 -20.55 23.69
CA ASP A 343 -3.63 -19.79 22.52
C ASP A 343 -2.79 -18.50 22.45
N VAL A 344 -1.83 -18.48 21.54
CA VAL A 344 -0.80 -17.43 21.45
C VAL A 344 -0.85 -16.68 20.12
N LYS A 345 -2.00 -16.66 19.45
CA LYS A 345 -2.18 -15.96 18.16
C LYS A 345 -1.87 -14.46 18.28
N GLU A 346 -0.97 -13.99 17.43
CA GLU A 346 -0.74 -12.56 17.20
C GLU A 346 -1.65 -12.06 16.08
N LEU A 347 -1.66 -10.74 15.87
CA LEU A 347 -2.51 -10.11 14.85
C LEU A 347 -1.92 -10.25 13.44
N ILE A 348 -2.79 -9.96 12.47
CA ILE A 348 -2.46 -9.80 11.05
C ILE A 348 -2.49 -8.31 10.66
N PRO A 349 -1.81 -7.89 9.58
CA PRO A 349 -1.76 -6.50 9.13
C PRO A 349 -3.14 -5.84 8.94
N GLU A 350 -4.16 -6.62 8.55
CA GLU A 350 -5.50 -6.17 8.18
C GLU A 350 -6.20 -5.41 9.32
N PHE A 351 -5.88 -5.72 10.58
CA PHE A 351 -6.33 -4.99 11.77
C PHE A 351 -5.89 -3.51 11.83
N PHE A 352 -5.08 -3.05 10.88
CA PHE A 352 -4.54 -1.69 10.84
C PHE A 352 -4.83 -0.95 9.52
N TYR A 353 -5.56 -1.56 8.58
CA TYR A 353 -5.91 -0.87 7.32
C TYR A 353 -7.15 -1.40 6.58
N PHE A 354 -7.70 -2.56 6.95
CA PHE A 354 -8.75 -3.24 6.18
C PHE A 354 -10.03 -3.39 7.02
N PRO A 355 -10.98 -2.44 7.00
CA PRO A 355 -12.19 -2.53 7.82
C PRO A 355 -13.16 -3.65 7.39
N GLU A 356 -13.08 -4.13 6.15
CA GLU A 356 -14.07 -4.99 5.54
C GLU A 356 -14.10 -6.41 6.15
N PHE A 357 -12.99 -6.91 6.72
CA PHE A 357 -13.01 -8.22 7.40
C PHE A 357 -13.88 -8.26 8.67
N LEU A 358 -14.27 -7.09 9.19
CA LEU A 358 -15.16 -6.95 10.33
C LEU A 358 -16.64 -6.96 9.92
N LYS A 359 -16.94 -6.80 8.63
CA LYS A 359 -18.31 -6.74 8.08
C LYS A 359 -18.65 -8.05 7.36
N ASN A 360 -19.84 -8.59 7.61
CA ASN A 360 -20.38 -9.72 6.86
C ASN A 360 -21.08 -9.23 5.57
N MET A 361 -20.31 -8.63 4.66
CA MET A 361 -20.82 -8.01 3.43
C MET A 361 -21.55 -9.00 2.52
N ASN A 362 -21.05 -10.25 2.47
CA ASN A 362 -21.62 -11.34 1.67
C ASN A 362 -22.82 -12.03 2.34
N LYS A 363 -23.19 -11.63 3.56
CA LYS A 363 -24.31 -12.17 4.33
C LYS A 363 -24.24 -13.70 4.55
N PHE A 364 -23.03 -14.21 4.78
CA PHE A 364 -22.81 -15.63 5.10
C PHE A 364 -23.58 -16.03 6.36
N ASP A 365 -24.10 -17.25 6.39
CA ASP A 365 -24.73 -17.80 7.59
C ASP A 365 -23.68 -18.39 8.54
N LEU A 366 -23.16 -17.57 9.44
CA LEU A 366 -22.11 -17.95 10.40
C LEU A 366 -22.65 -18.67 11.65
N GLY A 367 -23.96 -18.89 11.73
CA GLY A 367 -24.60 -19.67 12.79
C GLY A 367 -25.05 -18.85 13.99
N ARG A 368 -25.34 -19.53 15.10
CA ARG A 368 -25.85 -18.93 16.34
C ARG A 368 -25.05 -19.40 17.55
N LEU A 369 -24.75 -18.47 18.45
CA LEU A 369 -24.08 -18.77 19.71
C LEU A 369 -24.93 -19.71 20.56
N GLN A 370 -24.31 -20.69 21.20
CA GLN A 370 -25.03 -21.69 21.97
C GLN A 370 -25.75 -21.10 23.19
N SER A 371 -25.10 -20.16 23.87
CA SER A 371 -25.52 -19.53 25.11
C SER A 371 -26.59 -18.45 24.88
N SER A 372 -26.30 -17.44 24.05
CA SER A 372 -27.22 -16.31 23.81
C SER A 372 -28.27 -16.57 22.72
N LYS A 373 -28.07 -17.59 21.87
CA LYS A 373 -28.86 -17.85 20.63
C LYS A 373 -28.82 -16.73 19.59
N GLU A 374 -27.97 -15.73 19.80
CA GLU A 374 -27.76 -14.63 18.86
C GLU A 374 -27.07 -15.12 17.60
N ARG A 375 -27.44 -14.53 16.47
CA ARG A 375 -26.87 -14.87 15.16
C ARG A 375 -25.55 -14.14 14.97
N ILE A 376 -24.55 -14.85 14.47
CA ILE A 376 -23.26 -14.26 14.13
C ILE A 376 -23.40 -13.53 12.78
N GLY A 377 -23.08 -12.24 12.78
CA GLY A 377 -23.05 -11.38 11.60
C GLY A 377 -21.72 -10.62 11.55
N ASP A 378 -21.80 -9.29 11.56
CA ASP A 378 -20.64 -8.41 11.73
C ASP A 378 -19.91 -8.70 13.04
N VAL A 379 -18.60 -8.41 13.07
CA VAL A 379 -17.79 -8.55 14.27
C VAL A 379 -18.21 -7.51 15.29
N ILE A 380 -18.44 -7.95 16.53
CA ILE A 380 -18.77 -7.07 17.64
C ILE A 380 -17.54 -6.25 18.00
N LEU A 381 -17.64 -4.95 17.77
CA LEU A 381 -16.58 -3.98 18.04
C LEU A 381 -16.55 -3.58 19.54
N PRO A 382 -15.40 -3.10 20.03
CA PRO A 382 -15.31 -2.47 21.34
C PRO A 382 -16.22 -1.22 21.44
N PRO A 383 -16.69 -0.85 22.64
CA PRO A 383 -17.62 0.28 22.80
C PRO A 383 -17.07 1.64 22.35
N TRP A 384 -15.75 1.79 22.25
CA TRP A 384 -15.09 3.00 21.79
C TRP A 384 -15.00 3.14 20.27
N ALA A 385 -15.45 2.16 19.48
CA ALA A 385 -15.43 2.20 18.02
C ALA A 385 -16.86 2.24 17.47
N ASP A 386 -17.20 3.30 16.73
CA ASP A 386 -18.55 3.49 16.19
C ASP A 386 -18.79 2.70 14.89
N SER A 387 -17.72 2.42 14.14
CA SER A 387 -17.75 1.65 12.90
C SER A 387 -16.45 0.86 12.70
N PRO A 388 -16.42 -0.12 11.78
CA PRO A 388 -15.19 -0.81 11.40
C PRO A 388 -14.07 0.13 10.94
N GLU A 389 -14.39 1.19 10.21
CA GLU A 389 -13.44 2.21 9.76
C GLU A 389 -12.85 3.00 10.93
N ASP A 390 -13.70 3.40 11.88
CA ASP A 390 -13.28 4.08 13.11
C ASP A 390 -12.44 3.16 14.01
N PHE A 391 -12.80 1.88 14.11
CA PHE A 391 -11.97 0.86 14.76
C PHE A 391 -10.57 0.81 14.13
N ILE A 392 -10.48 0.62 12.81
CA ILE A 392 -9.20 0.54 12.10
C ILE A 392 -8.40 1.83 12.24
N TYR A 393 -9.05 2.99 12.16
CA TYR A 393 -8.40 4.29 12.33
C TYR A 393 -7.79 4.43 13.73
N LYS A 394 -8.56 4.15 14.79
CA LYS A 394 -8.10 4.20 16.18
C LYS A 394 -7.02 3.15 16.47
N HIS A 395 -7.16 1.94 15.90
CA HIS A 395 -6.18 0.87 16.05
C HIS A 395 -4.85 1.21 15.36
N ARG A 396 -4.90 1.83 14.16
CA ARG A 396 -3.71 2.35 13.50
C ARG A 396 -3.08 3.51 14.27
N LYS A 397 -3.89 4.42 14.82
CA LYS A 397 -3.40 5.50 15.68
C LYS A 397 -2.71 4.96 16.94
N ALA A 398 -3.22 3.87 17.53
CA ALA A 398 -2.58 3.19 18.65
C ALA A 398 -1.22 2.60 18.25
N LEU A 399 -1.13 1.93 17.09
CA LEU A 399 0.14 1.39 16.57
C LEU A 399 1.18 2.50 16.33
N GLU A 400 0.77 3.67 15.85
CA GLU A 400 1.67 4.81 15.60
C GLU A 400 1.89 5.71 16.83
N SER A 401 1.31 5.37 17.99
CA SER A 401 1.45 6.14 19.23
C SER A 401 2.89 6.17 19.73
N ASP A 402 3.18 7.14 20.61
CA ASP A 402 4.50 7.24 21.25
C ASP A 402 4.79 6.06 22.19
N TYR A 403 3.77 5.54 22.88
CA TYR A 403 3.93 4.34 23.72
C TYR A 403 4.45 3.17 22.89
N VAL A 404 3.75 2.82 21.81
CA VAL A 404 4.17 1.72 20.94
C VAL A 404 5.50 2.01 20.28
N SER A 405 5.74 3.24 19.81
CA SER A 405 7.02 3.63 19.21
C SER A 405 8.20 3.40 20.16
N ASN A 406 8.03 3.62 21.46
CA ASN A 406 9.07 3.41 22.46
C ASN A 406 9.30 1.92 22.78
N HIS A 407 8.28 1.07 22.66
CA HIS A 407 8.32 -0.34 23.09
C HIS A 407 8.33 -1.38 21.97
N LEU A 408 8.04 -0.99 20.71
CA LEU A 408 7.90 -1.94 19.60
C LEU A 408 9.16 -2.76 19.30
N HIS A 409 10.34 -2.19 19.57
CA HIS A 409 11.62 -2.88 19.44
C HIS A 409 11.69 -4.16 20.30
N GLU A 410 11.03 -4.17 21.47
CA GLU A 410 10.99 -5.32 22.38
C GLU A 410 10.19 -6.48 21.81
N TRP A 411 9.07 -6.17 21.11
CA TRP A 411 8.29 -7.18 20.39
C TRP A 411 9.04 -7.69 19.15
N ILE A 412 9.74 -6.81 18.44
CA ILE A 412 10.60 -7.19 17.32
C ILE A 412 11.69 -8.16 17.79
N ASP A 413 12.24 -7.98 18.99
CA ASP A 413 13.22 -8.91 19.56
C ASP A 413 12.66 -10.32 19.79
N LEU A 414 11.38 -10.45 20.15
CA LEU A 414 10.70 -11.74 20.32
C LEU A 414 10.48 -12.44 18.97
N ILE A 415 10.05 -11.70 17.95
CA ILE A 415 9.59 -12.29 16.68
C ILE A 415 10.70 -12.43 15.65
N PHE A 416 11.59 -11.43 15.53
CA PHE A 416 12.63 -11.36 14.49
C PHE A 416 14.05 -11.23 15.07
N GLY A 417 14.19 -10.86 16.34
CA GLY A 417 15.48 -10.54 16.94
C GLY A 417 16.04 -11.64 17.84
N TYR A 418 16.84 -11.22 18.82
CA TYR A 418 17.68 -12.13 19.60
C TYR A 418 16.91 -13.01 20.61
N LYS A 419 15.66 -12.65 20.96
CA LYS A 419 14.78 -13.43 21.86
C LYS A 419 13.92 -14.46 21.11
N GLN A 420 14.16 -14.68 19.81
CA GLN A 420 13.46 -15.69 19.03
C GLN A 420 13.93 -17.13 19.36
N LYS A 421 15.22 -17.29 19.71
CA LYS A 421 15.88 -18.60 19.96
C LYS A 421 16.88 -18.52 21.12
N GLY A 422 17.35 -19.68 21.57
CA GLY A 422 18.41 -19.80 22.59
C GLY A 422 17.96 -19.40 24.00
N GLN A 423 18.91 -19.12 24.88
CA GLN A 423 18.63 -18.83 26.30
C GLN A 423 17.74 -17.58 26.46
N ALA A 424 17.95 -16.55 25.64
CA ALA A 424 17.12 -15.33 25.69
C ALA A 424 15.64 -15.62 25.39
N ALA A 425 15.34 -16.60 24.52
CA ALA A 425 13.97 -17.05 24.28
C ALA A 425 13.41 -17.84 25.46
N VAL A 426 14.23 -18.63 26.15
CA VAL A 426 13.82 -19.35 27.37
C VAL A 426 13.48 -18.36 28.48
N ASP A 427 14.34 -17.37 28.71
CA ASP A 427 14.16 -16.35 29.76
C ASP A 427 12.91 -15.48 29.48
N ALA A 428 12.59 -15.26 28.21
CA ALA A 428 11.38 -14.53 27.79
C ALA A 428 10.13 -15.42 27.65
N MET A 429 10.23 -16.72 27.93
CA MET A 429 9.17 -17.73 27.73
C MET A 429 8.63 -17.80 26.30
N ASN A 430 9.51 -17.63 25.31
CA ASN A 430 9.18 -17.46 23.89
C ASN A 430 9.69 -18.63 23.01
N VAL A 431 9.60 -19.87 23.52
CA VAL A 431 10.07 -21.07 22.79
C VAL A 431 8.88 -21.84 22.23
N PHE A 432 8.86 -22.01 20.91
CA PHE A 432 7.80 -22.72 20.17
C PHE A 432 8.23 -24.15 19.85
N TYR A 433 7.28 -24.94 19.36
CA TYR A 433 7.55 -26.31 18.92
C TYR A 433 8.63 -26.34 17.83
N TYR A 434 9.58 -27.27 17.93
CA TYR A 434 10.83 -27.26 17.15
C TYR A 434 10.59 -27.27 15.62
N CYS A 435 9.56 -27.98 15.13
CA CYS A 435 9.21 -28.02 13.71
C CYS A 435 8.82 -26.66 13.10
N SER A 436 8.51 -25.66 13.93
CA SER A 436 8.22 -24.31 13.46
C SER A 436 9.48 -23.53 13.02
N TYR A 437 10.68 -23.97 13.44
CA TYR A 437 11.93 -23.29 13.15
C TYR A 437 12.59 -23.81 11.87
N GLU A 438 13.18 -22.88 11.12
CA GLU A 438 13.99 -23.21 9.94
C GLU A 438 15.13 -24.18 10.30
N GLY A 439 15.32 -25.20 9.45
CA GLY A 439 16.41 -26.17 9.56
C GLY A 439 16.13 -27.37 10.48
N ALA A 440 15.01 -27.37 11.20
CA ALA A 440 14.66 -28.43 12.14
C ALA A 440 14.32 -29.78 11.47
N VAL A 441 13.75 -29.74 10.25
CA VAL A 441 13.30 -30.91 9.50
C VAL A 441 13.86 -30.87 8.08
N ASP A 442 14.51 -31.96 7.65
CA ASP A 442 15.00 -32.13 6.28
C ASP A 442 13.97 -32.90 5.43
N LEU A 443 13.09 -32.17 4.76
CA LEU A 443 12.05 -32.74 3.89
C LEU A 443 12.62 -33.54 2.70
N ASP A 444 13.83 -33.22 2.25
CA ASP A 444 14.42 -33.89 1.10
C ASP A 444 15.09 -35.22 1.49
N ALA A 445 15.33 -35.45 2.79
CA ALA A 445 15.75 -36.74 3.34
C ALA A 445 14.60 -37.75 3.48
N ILE A 446 13.33 -37.29 3.47
CA ILE A 446 12.15 -38.15 3.59
C ILE A 446 11.85 -38.78 2.23
N VAL A 447 12.08 -40.10 2.13
CA VAL A 447 11.89 -40.87 0.90
C VAL A 447 10.44 -41.32 0.72
N ASP A 448 9.72 -41.62 1.81
CA ASP A 448 8.32 -42.04 1.75
C ASP A 448 7.42 -40.85 1.39
N PRO A 449 6.69 -40.90 0.25
CA PRO A 449 5.77 -39.85 -0.15
C PRO A 449 4.67 -39.55 0.88
N ILE A 450 4.18 -40.57 1.60
CA ILE A 450 3.08 -40.41 2.57
C ILE A 450 3.58 -39.67 3.81
N GLU A 451 4.73 -40.10 4.34
CA GLU A 451 5.38 -39.42 5.46
C GLU A 451 5.74 -37.97 5.11
N ARG A 452 6.24 -37.75 3.89
CA ARG A 452 6.56 -36.42 3.40
C ARG A 452 5.33 -35.52 3.34
N GLU A 453 4.24 -36.01 2.78
CA GLU A 453 2.97 -35.27 2.69
C GLU A 453 2.43 -34.93 4.09
N ALA A 454 2.52 -35.87 5.04
CA ALA A 454 2.11 -35.64 6.42
C ALA A 454 2.95 -34.55 7.10
N VAL A 455 4.27 -34.54 6.90
CA VAL A 455 5.18 -33.54 7.47
C VAL A 455 4.98 -32.17 6.80
N GLU A 456 4.79 -32.12 5.48
CA GLU A 456 4.46 -30.88 4.75
C GLU A 456 3.11 -30.31 5.22
N GLY A 457 2.09 -31.16 5.39
CA GLY A 457 0.79 -30.76 5.95
C GLY A 457 0.90 -30.25 7.39
N MET A 458 1.77 -30.84 8.21
CA MET A 458 2.05 -30.36 9.56
C MET A 458 2.70 -28.97 9.54
N ILE A 459 3.74 -28.77 8.74
CA ILE A 459 4.43 -27.47 8.61
C ILE A 459 3.45 -26.37 8.17
N ASN A 460 2.56 -26.68 7.24
CA ASN A 460 1.61 -25.72 6.69
C ASN A 460 0.49 -25.33 7.68
N ASN A 461 0.09 -26.25 8.55
CA ASN A 461 -1.00 -26.02 9.50
C ASN A 461 -0.54 -25.53 10.88
N PHE A 462 0.64 -25.93 11.35
CA PHE A 462 1.15 -25.54 12.66
C PHE A 462 1.78 -24.14 12.66
N GLY A 463 2.19 -23.61 11.50
CA GLY A 463 2.77 -22.29 11.36
C GLY A 463 4.30 -22.30 11.36
N GLN A 464 4.90 -21.33 10.67
CA GLN A 464 6.35 -21.23 10.49
C GLN A 464 6.89 -19.98 11.19
N THR A 465 7.98 -20.11 11.95
CA THR A 465 8.70 -18.98 12.57
C THR A 465 9.42 -18.16 11.49
N PRO A 466 9.38 -16.80 11.50
CA PRO A 466 10.07 -16.00 10.49
C PRO A 466 11.59 -16.17 10.59
N SER A 467 12.33 -15.78 9.53
CA SER A 467 13.80 -15.74 9.63
C SER A 467 14.24 -14.81 10.75
N GLN A 468 15.22 -15.23 11.55
CA GLN A 468 15.87 -14.34 12.51
C GLN A 468 16.69 -13.28 11.77
N LEU A 469 16.36 -12.01 12.00
CA LEU A 469 16.97 -10.86 11.34
C LEU A 469 18.11 -10.25 12.14
N LEU A 470 18.13 -10.42 13.47
CA LEU A 470 19.11 -9.81 14.37
C LEU A 470 19.46 -10.78 15.50
N LYS A 471 20.73 -10.80 15.89
CA LYS A 471 21.24 -11.55 17.06
C LYS A 471 21.53 -10.62 18.26
N GLU A 472 21.33 -9.32 18.10
CA GLU A 472 21.51 -8.28 19.11
C GLU A 472 20.17 -7.57 19.40
N PRO A 473 20.03 -6.87 20.54
CA PRO A 473 18.84 -6.09 20.85
C PRO A 473 18.50 -5.07 19.76
N HIS A 474 17.23 -5.01 19.39
CA HIS A 474 16.77 -4.09 18.37
C HIS A 474 16.89 -2.62 18.83
N PRO A 475 17.37 -1.69 17.97
CA PRO A 475 17.46 -0.28 18.31
C PRO A 475 16.11 0.32 18.74
N VAL A 476 16.15 1.25 19.70
CA VAL A 476 14.96 2.00 20.16
C VAL A 476 14.63 3.13 19.19
N ARG A 477 13.35 3.35 18.91
CA ARG A 477 12.89 4.45 18.07
C ARG A 477 13.08 5.80 18.80
N LEU A 478 13.46 6.86 18.07
CA LEU A 478 13.57 8.18 18.68
C LEU A 478 12.19 8.73 19.07
N SER A 479 12.15 9.58 20.11
CA SER A 479 10.97 10.39 20.43
C SER A 479 10.66 11.35 19.28
N LEU A 480 9.40 11.80 19.19
CA LEU A 480 8.93 12.68 18.12
C LEU A 480 9.79 13.95 18.04
N ASP A 481 9.97 14.63 19.18
CA ASP A 481 10.71 15.89 19.25
C ASP A 481 12.16 15.74 18.78
N LYS A 482 12.86 14.69 19.22
CA LYS A 482 14.26 14.43 18.82
C LYS A 482 14.37 14.11 17.33
N ALA A 483 13.41 13.36 16.78
CA ALA A 483 13.35 13.06 15.37
C ALA A 483 13.11 14.33 14.55
N LEU A 484 12.14 15.16 14.96
CA LEU A 484 11.84 16.45 14.32
C LEU A 484 13.03 17.40 14.38
N GLU A 485 13.69 17.57 15.52
CA GLU A 485 14.91 18.38 15.63
C GLU A 485 15.99 17.92 14.66
N LYS A 486 16.19 16.60 14.53
CA LYS A 486 17.16 16.02 13.60
C LYS A 486 16.75 16.27 12.14
N MET A 487 15.47 16.16 11.81
CA MET A 487 14.93 16.41 10.48
C MET A 487 15.01 17.90 10.10
N MET A 488 14.65 18.81 11.01
CA MET A 488 14.76 20.25 10.77
C MET A 488 16.21 20.70 10.57
N LYS A 489 17.17 20.02 11.23
CA LYS A 489 18.61 20.20 11.02
C LYS A 489 19.14 19.47 9.78
N SER A 490 18.37 18.61 9.13
CA SER A 490 18.83 17.86 7.96
C SER A 490 18.87 18.73 6.70
N ASP A 491 19.89 18.55 5.87
CA ASP A 491 20.01 19.22 4.58
C ASP A 491 19.18 18.61 3.46
N HIS A 492 18.61 17.43 3.68
CA HIS A 492 18.13 16.60 2.58
C HIS A 492 16.66 16.22 2.73
N LYS A 493 16.05 16.55 3.88
CA LYS A 493 14.68 16.12 4.19
C LYS A 493 14.00 17.11 5.12
N LYS A 494 12.82 17.58 4.73
CA LYS A 494 11.90 18.32 5.61
C LYS A 494 10.88 17.35 6.24
N PRO A 495 10.35 17.67 7.44
CA PRO A 495 9.25 16.92 8.00
C PRO A 495 7.98 17.06 7.16
N ASP A 496 7.14 16.03 7.21
CA ASP A 496 5.78 16.10 6.71
C ASP A 496 5.03 17.16 7.56
N LEU A 497 4.41 18.13 6.89
CA LEU A 497 3.74 19.24 7.57
C LEU A 497 2.58 18.77 8.46
N THR A 498 2.02 17.59 8.18
CA THR A 498 0.94 16.98 8.99
C THR A 498 1.39 16.58 10.39
N MET A 499 2.70 16.46 10.62
CA MET A 499 3.27 16.19 11.94
C MET A 499 3.23 17.41 12.87
N MET A 500 3.14 18.63 12.31
CA MET A 500 3.29 19.89 13.06
C MET A 500 2.28 20.95 12.57
N LEU A 501 1.01 20.57 12.49
CA LEU A 501 -0.05 21.43 11.95
C LEU A 501 -0.25 22.75 12.73
N SER A 502 0.15 22.80 14.01
CA SER A 502 0.08 24.01 14.84
C SER A 502 1.18 25.03 14.55
N GLU A 503 2.21 24.67 13.78
CA GLU A 503 3.41 25.48 13.55
C GLU A 503 3.55 25.94 12.08
N LEU A 504 2.48 25.88 11.30
CA LEU A 504 2.50 26.26 9.90
C LEU A 504 2.54 27.77 9.71
N PHE A 505 3.32 28.22 8.72
CA PHE A 505 3.42 29.62 8.30
C PHE A 505 3.04 29.79 6.84
N THR A 506 2.47 30.95 6.52
CA THR A 506 2.09 31.35 5.16
C THR A 506 3.10 32.34 4.57
N PHE A 507 3.63 32.02 3.40
CA PHE A 507 4.54 32.88 2.65
C PHE A 507 3.93 33.28 1.31
N TYR A 508 3.98 34.56 0.96
CA TYR A 508 3.49 35.06 -0.32
C TYR A 508 4.65 35.24 -1.30
N VAL A 509 4.50 34.71 -2.51
CA VAL A 509 5.45 34.85 -3.61
C VAL A 509 4.74 35.40 -4.83
N GLU A 510 5.22 36.52 -5.37
CA GLU A 510 4.66 37.15 -6.56
C GLU A 510 5.20 36.45 -7.81
N ILE A 511 4.30 35.95 -8.68
CA ILE A 511 4.65 35.23 -9.92
C ILE A 511 4.25 36.06 -11.15
N THR A 512 3.00 36.51 -11.18
CA THR A 512 2.40 37.25 -12.30
C THR A 512 1.61 38.46 -11.79
N ASP A 513 1.14 39.32 -12.70
CA ASP A 513 0.25 40.42 -12.36
C ASP A 513 -1.22 39.98 -12.25
N ASN A 514 -2.05 40.86 -11.69
CA ASN A 514 -3.48 40.62 -11.48
C ASN A 514 -4.33 40.66 -12.76
N LYS A 515 -3.73 40.89 -13.95
CA LYS A 515 -4.49 40.96 -15.21
C LYS A 515 -4.80 39.59 -15.77
N HIS A 516 -3.92 38.62 -15.51
CA HIS A 516 -3.99 37.26 -16.03
C HIS A 516 -3.74 36.26 -14.89
N PRO A 517 -4.79 35.87 -14.13
CA PRO A 517 -4.64 34.95 -13.01
C PRO A 517 -4.11 33.58 -13.47
N MET A 518 -3.40 32.91 -12.55
CA MET A 518 -2.95 31.53 -12.74
C MET A 518 -4.14 30.58 -12.62
N VAL A 519 -4.34 29.76 -13.66
CA VAL A 519 -5.41 28.74 -13.72
C VAL A 519 -4.89 27.35 -13.38
N PHE A 520 -3.58 27.12 -13.48
CA PHE A 520 -2.96 25.84 -13.18
C PHE A 520 -1.60 26.03 -12.51
N LEU A 521 -1.32 25.15 -11.54
CA LEU A 521 -0.03 24.97 -10.91
C LEU A 521 0.23 23.47 -10.84
N SER A 522 1.41 23.01 -11.28
CA SER A 522 1.81 21.62 -11.09
C SER A 522 2.44 21.39 -9.72
N PRO A 523 2.40 20.17 -9.16
CA PRO A 523 3.33 19.82 -8.09
C PRO A 523 4.77 19.90 -8.63
N PRO A 524 5.78 20.15 -7.77
CA PRO A 524 7.18 20.07 -8.18
C PRO A 524 7.50 18.71 -8.79
N ARG A 525 8.17 18.69 -9.94
CA ARG A 525 8.56 17.47 -10.67
C ARG A 525 10.07 17.43 -10.85
N SER A 526 10.70 16.30 -10.51
CA SER A 526 12.13 16.08 -10.71
C SER A 526 12.42 15.65 -12.15
N GLY A 527 13.39 16.28 -12.82
CA GLY A 527 13.90 15.79 -14.11
C GLY A 527 14.61 14.43 -14.00
N SER A 528 14.75 13.71 -15.12
CA SER A 528 15.53 12.47 -15.21
C SER A 528 16.98 12.69 -14.73
N LYS A 529 17.36 12.03 -13.63
CA LYS A 529 18.64 12.24 -12.93
C LYS A 529 19.74 11.31 -13.45
N GLY A 530 20.93 11.84 -13.73
CA GLY A 530 22.15 11.04 -13.81
C GLY A 530 22.72 10.73 -12.42
N LEU A 531 23.46 9.63 -12.26
CA LEU A 531 23.98 9.12 -10.96
C LEU A 531 24.76 10.17 -10.15
N LEU A 532 25.43 11.12 -10.82
CA LEU A 532 26.24 12.19 -10.20
C LEU A 532 25.46 13.50 -9.97
N GLN A 533 24.26 13.65 -10.52
CA GLN A 533 23.49 14.90 -10.54
C GLN A 533 22.35 14.94 -9.51
N THR A 534 22.14 13.84 -8.79
CA THR A 534 21.06 13.65 -7.79
C THR A 534 21.06 14.68 -6.65
N PHE A 535 22.18 15.36 -6.42
CA PHE A 535 22.41 16.16 -5.22
C PHE A 535 22.30 17.68 -5.40
N MET A 536 22.06 18.20 -6.63
CA MET A 536 22.27 19.64 -6.92
C MET A 536 21.30 20.31 -7.93
N THR A 537 20.16 19.72 -8.27
CA THR A 537 19.20 20.36 -9.22
C THR A 537 17.82 20.54 -8.63
N ASP A 538 17.27 21.74 -8.78
CA ASP A 538 15.93 22.11 -8.32
C ASP A 538 14.83 21.33 -9.04
N ASP A 539 13.76 21.01 -8.32
CA ASP A 539 12.55 20.50 -8.93
C ASP A 539 11.89 21.60 -9.77
N THR A 540 11.15 21.21 -10.80
CA THR A 540 10.47 22.18 -11.67
C THR A 540 9.00 22.29 -11.31
N LEU A 541 8.54 23.52 -11.09
CA LEU A 541 7.13 23.90 -11.03
C LEU A 541 6.70 24.49 -12.38
N VAL A 542 5.48 24.17 -12.80
CA VAL A 542 4.89 24.73 -14.02
C VAL A 542 3.60 25.45 -13.65
N THR A 543 3.46 26.68 -14.15
CA THR A 543 2.23 27.48 -14.03
C THR A 543 1.62 27.70 -15.40
N VAL A 544 0.29 27.83 -15.47
CA VAL A 544 -0.41 28.31 -16.68
C VAL A 544 -1.38 29.41 -16.27
N CYS A 545 -1.40 30.52 -17.00
CA CYS A 545 -2.32 31.64 -16.80
C CYS A 545 -3.54 31.56 -17.74
N ASP A 546 -4.59 32.32 -17.45
CA ASP A 546 -5.85 32.39 -18.23
C ASP A 546 -5.66 32.82 -19.72
N ASN A 547 -4.52 33.41 -20.05
CA ASN A 547 -4.12 33.78 -21.41
C ASN A 547 -3.23 32.74 -22.10
N SER A 548 -3.12 31.52 -21.54
CA SER A 548 -2.26 30.42 -21.98
C SER A 548 -0.75 30.67 -21.82
N LEU A 549 -0.34 31.67 -21.05
CA LEU A 549 1.07 31.86 -20.71
C LEU A 549 1.53 30.73 -19.77
N ILE A 550 2.57 30.02 -20.17
CA ILE A 550 3.18 28.94 -19.38
C ILE A 550 4.43 29.49 -18.69
N GLY A 551 4.55 29.32 -17.38
CA GLY A 551 5.75 29.63 -16.60
C GLY A 551 6.45 28.38 -16.11
N ARG A 552 7.79 28.40 -16.05
CA ARG A 552 8.61 27.32 -15.49
C ARG A 552 9.45 27.89 -14.35
N HIS A 553 9.26 27.40 -13.13
CA HIS A 553 9.92 27.91 -11.94
C HIS A 553 10.77 26.82 -11.30
N SER A 554 11.88 27.21 -10.68
CA SER A 554 12.69 26.30 -9.88
C SER A 554 12.13 26.25 -8.46
N TRP A 555 12.03 25.04 -7.92
CA TRP A 555 11.56 24.75 -6.58
C TRP A 555 12.60 23.94 -5.83
N LEU A 556 13.05 24.51 -4.72
CA LEU A 556 13.85 23.81 -3.75
C LEU A 556 13.07 23.77 -2.44
N PRO A 557 12.60 22.59 -1.99
CA PRO A 557 11.80 22.46 -0.78
C PRO A 557 12.60 22.77 0.49
N TYR A 558 13.91 22.93 0.37
CA TYR A 558 14.84 23.15 1.45
C TYR A 558 15.91 24.15 1.03
N ASP A 559 15.99 25.28 1.73
CA ASP A 559 17.12 26.19 1.58
C ASP A 559 17.53 26.77 2.94
N ARG A 560 18.77 26.50 3.37
CA ARG A 560 19.35 27.05 4.61
C ARG A 560 19.62 28.54 4.52
N HIS A 561 19.95 29.01 3.34
CA HIS A 561 20.32 30.39 3.08
C HIS A 561 19.09 31.28 2.92
N SER A 562 17.93 30.67 2.63
CA SER A 562 16.63 31.36 2.62
C SER A 562 16.04 31.48 4.03
N ASN A 563 15.66 32.70 4.40
CA ASN A 563 14.90 32.98 5.62
C ASN A 563 13.52 32.30 5.63
N LYS A 564 13.01 31.87 4.47
CA LYS A 564 11.72 31.18 4.32
C LYS A 564 11.82 29.66 4.51
N GLY A 565 13.03 29.09 4.48
CA GLY A 565 13.27 27.64 4.58
C GLY A 565 13.06 26.83 3.30
N PHE A 566 12.66 27.49 2.22
CA PHE A 566 12.55 26.98 0.86
C PHE A 566 12.99 28.06 -0.13
N THR A 567 13.21 27.66 -1.38
CA THR A 567 13.48 28.58 -2.50
C THR A 567 12.53 28.30 -3.66
N LEU A 568 11.90 29.38 -4.13
CA LEU A 568 11.06 29.40 -5.32
C LEU A 568 11.64 30.46 -6.25
N GLU A 569 12.44 30.03 -7.21
CA GLU A 569 13.02 30.91 -8.22
C GLU A 569 12.05 31.07 -9.38
N VAL A 570 11.49 32.28 -9.48
CA VAL A 570 10.54 32.64 -10.52
C VAL A 570 11.29 32.99 -11.79
N ASP A 571 11.15 32.18 -12.85
CA ASP A 571 11.68 32.57 -14.16
C ASP A 571 10.98 33.84 -14.69
N GLN A 572 11.73 34.95 -14.65
CA GLN A 572 11.27 36.27 -15.08
C GLN A 572 11.38 36.50 -16.60
N SER A 573 11.86 35.51 -17.38
CA SER A 573 11.90 35.61 -18.84
C SER A 573 10.51 35.85 -19.46
N HIS A 574 9.45 35.53 -18.71
CA HIS A 574 8.04 35.83 -19.03
C HIS A 574 7.61 37.28 -18.74
N ILE A 575 8.24 37.99 -17.78
CA ILE A 575 7.91 39.37 -17.38
C ILE A 575 8.58 40.39 -18.33
N LEU A 576 9.71 40.03 -18.94
CA LEU A 576 10.50 40.87 -19.85
C LEU A 576 9.87 41.05 -21.26
N LEU A 577 8.79 40.33 -21.59
CA LEU A 577 8.07 40.47 -22.86
C LEU A 577 7.17 41.73 -22.94
N LYS A 578 7.06 42.51 -21.85
CA LYS A 578 6.42 43.84 -21.89
C LYS A 578 7.18 44.85 -22.78
N GLY A 579 8.44 44.58 -23.13
CA GLY A 579 9.35 45.58 -23.74
C GLY A 579 9.72 45.45 -25.22
N LYS A 580 9.50 44.31 -25.90
CA LYS A 580 9.89 44.14 -27.31
C LYS A 580 8.75 43.58 -28.15
N LYS A 581 8.21 44.43 -29.02
CA LYS A 581 7.40 44.05 -30.18
C LYS A 581 8.28 43.32 -31.18
N ASP A 582 8.59 42.05 -30.95
CA ASP A 582 9.07 41.17 -32.00
C ASP A 582 7.87 40.38 -32.56
N PRO A 583 7.42 40.68 -33.79
CA PRO A 583 6.29 39.98 -34.41
C PRO A 583 6.61 38.52 -34.79
N ASN A 584 7.80 37.99 -34.50
CA ASN A 584 8.10 36.55 -34.57
C ASN A 584 8.21 35.88 -33.19
N ALA A 585 8.20 36.66 -32.10
CA ALA A 585 8.12 36.16 -30.73
C ALA A 585 6.66 36.27 -30.23
N TYR A 586 5.73 35.62 -30.93
CA TYR A 586 4.34 35.59 -30.46
C TYR A 586 4.26 34.89 -29.09
N PRO A 587 3.47 35.41 -28.13
CA PRO A 587 3.12 34.67 -26.94
C PRO A 587 2.42 33.38 -27.42
N MET A 588 2.84 32.24 -26.88
CA MET A 588 2.31 30.90 -27.17
C MET A 588 0.78 30.87 -27.01
N ARG A 589 0.05 31.26 -28.05
CA ARG A 589 -1.38 31.01 -28.16
C ARG A 589 -1.51 29.53 -28.50
N SER A 590 -1.76 28.74 -27.46
CA SER A 590 -2.36 27.42 -27.62
C SER A 590 -3.49 27.51 -28.66
N SER A 591 -3.49 26.58 -29.59
CA SER A 591 -4.55 26.37 -30.57
C SER A 591 -5.93 26.47 -29.93
N SER A 592 -6.87 27.13 -30.63
CA SER A 592 -8.25 27.45 -30.25
C SER A 592 -8.89 26.48 -29.24
N TYR A 593 -8.90 26.86 -27.96
CA TYR A 593 -9.76 26.21 -26.96
C TYR A 593 -11.21 26.28 -27.43
N HIS A 594 -11.97 25.22 -27.20
CA HIS A 594 -13.36 25.17 -27.59
C HIS A 594 -14.17 26.20 -26.75
N PRO A 595 -15.02 27.05 -27.35
CA PRO A 595 -15.74 28.11 -26.64
C PRO A 595 -16.67 27.64 -25.51
N SER A 596 -17.04 26.35 -25.52
CA SER A 596 -17.90 25.74 -24.50
C SER A 596 -17.14 25.25 -23.24
N ILE A 597 -15.84 25.54 -23.14
CA ILE A 597 -15.01 25.21 -21.98
C ILE A 597 -14.32 26.48 -21.47
N GLU A 598 -14.48 26.75 -20.18
CA GLU A 598 -13.68 27.75 -19.47
C GLU A 598 -12.34 27.15 -19.06
N MET A 599 -11.26 27.92 -19.20
CA MET A 599 -9.93 27.42 -18.87
C MET A 599 -9.76 27.28 -17.36
N ASN A 600 -9.41 26.07 -16.92
CA ASN A 600 -9.31 25.70 -15.52
C ASN A 600 -8.18 24.69 -15.31
N SER A 601 -7.89 24.34 -14.06
CA SER A 601 -6.78 23.45 -13.69
C SER A 601 -6.89 22.05 -14.27
N HIS A 602 -8.10 21.54 -14.54
CA HIS A 602 -8.28 20.17 -15.04
C HIS A 602 -7.79 19.99 -16.47
N LEU A 603 -7.57 21.06 -17.25
CA LEU A 603 -7.15 20.94 -18.65
C LEU A 603 -5.66 20.62 -18.83
N PHE A 604 -4.90 20.51 -17.74
CA PHE A 604 -3.45 20.47 -17.77
C PHE A 604 -2.89 19.33 -16.90
N ALA A 605 -1.85 18.67 -17.39
CA ALA A 605 -1.06 17.71 -16.62
C ALA A 605 0.41 17.77 -17.05
N VAL A 606 1.34 17.70 -16.10
CA VAL A 606 2.80 17.78 -16.37
C VAL A 606 3.42 16.41 -16.20
N SER A 607 4.24 15.98 -17.16
CA SER A 607 4.96 14.71 -17.10
C SER A 607 5.84 14.62 -15.86
N HIS A 608 6.04 13.40 -15.35
CA HIS A 608 6.80 13.17 -14.13
C HIS A 608 8.24 13.73 -14.19
N ASP A 609 8.84 13.76 -15.38
CA ASP A 609 10.18 14.29 -15.64
C ASP A 609 10.23 15.79 -15.98
N ALA A 610 9.09 16.50 -15.88
CA ALA A 610 8.95 17.92 -16.19
C ALA A 610 9.40 18.32 -17.61
N LYS A 611 9.36 17.40 -18.58
CA LYS A 611 9.71 17.67 -19.99
C LYS A 611 8.51 18.01 -20.87
N TYR A 612 7.32 17.58 -20.48
CA TYR A 612 6.12 17.74 -21.28
C TYR A 612 4.93 18.28 -20.45
N LEU A 613 4.12 19.11 -21.11
CA LEU A 613 2.80 19.52 -20.64
C LEU A 613 1.74 18.91 -21.56
N PHE A 614 0.84 18.11 -20.99
CA PHE A 614 -0.36 17.64 -21.67
C PHE A 614 -1.48 18.67 -21.51
N THR A 615 -2.21 18.92 -22.59
CA THR A 615 -3.27 19.93 -22.65
C THR A 615 -4.53 19.36 -23.28
N ALA A 616 -5.69 19.71 -22.71
CA ALA A 616 -7.03 19.36 -23.17
C ALA A 616 -7.87 20.62 -23.49
N GLY A 617 -9.14 20.44 -23.87
CA GLY A 617 -10.07 21.54 -24.16
C GLY A 617 -9.99 22.09 -25.58
N HIS A 618 -9.30 21.41 -26.49
CA HIS A 618 -9.09 21.85 -27.88
C HIS A 618 -10.35 21.62 -28.73
N TRP A 619 -10.54 22.48 -29.75
CA TRP A 619 -11.66 22.39 -30.70
C TRP A 619 -11.70 21.07 -31.51
N ASP A 620 -10.56 20.41 -31.67
CA ASP A 620 -10.39 19.16 -32.43
C ASP A 620 -10.47 17.90 -31.55
N TYR A 621 -10.91 18.06 -30.29
CA TYR A 621 -11.09 16.98 -29.32
C TYR A 621 -9.79 16.23 -28.96
N SER A 622 -8.64 16.80 -29.32
CA SER A 622 -7.35 16.17 -29.10
C SER A 622 -6.83 16.39 -27.68
N VAL A 623 -6.04 15.43 -27.23
CA VAL A 623 -5.05 15.66 -26.17
C VAL A 623 -3.73 16.00 -26.85
N LYS A 624 -3.18 17.18 -26.55
CA LYS A 624 -1.93 17.66 -27.16
C LYS A 624 -0.78 17.65 -26.16
N THR A 625 0.40 17.23 -26.62
CA THR A 625 1.64 17.24 -25.84
C THR A 625 2.51 18.41 -26.26
N PHE A 626 2.79 19.31 -25.33
CA PHE A 626 3.73 20.41 -25.48
C PHE A 626 5.10 20.04 -24.90
N SER A 627 6.17 20.28 -25.64
CA SER A 627 7.54 20.03 -25.19
C SER A 627 8.18 21.32 -24.71
N PHE A 628 8.62 21.36 -23.45
CA PHE A 628 9.31 22.53 -22.90
C PHE A 628 10.67 22.77 -23.55
N SER A 629 11.39 21.70 -23.91
CA SER A 629 12.71 21.82 -24.56
C SER A 629 12.63 22.31 -25.99
N LYS A 630 11.60 21.89 -26.75
CA LYS A 630 11.38 22.32 -28.14
C LYS A 630 10.51 23.58 -28.26
N ASN A 631 9.93 24.02 -27.15
CA ASN A 631 8.98 25.14 -27.07
C ASN A 631 7.83 25.06 -28.09
N LYS A 632 7.29 23.86 -28.33
CA LYS A 632 6.20 23.62 -29.30
C LYS A 632 5.39 22.37 -28.97
N TYR A 633 4.18 22.28 -29.54
CA TYR A 633 3.42 21.04 -29.59
C TYR A 633 4.15 19.99 -30.44
N VAL A 634 4.35 18.81 -29.87
CA VAL A 634 5.05 17.68 -30.50
C VAL A 634 4.10 16.54 -30.84
N SER A 635 2.91 16.52 -30.24
CA SER A 635 1.89 15.48 -30.45
C SER A 635 0.48 16.06 -30.35
N SER A 636 -0.44 15.44 -31.07
CA SER A 636 -1.88 15.68 -31.01
C SER A 636 -2.59 14.36 -31.27
N VAL A 637 -3.25 13.80 -30.25
CA VAL A 637 -3.91 12.49 -30.34
C VAL A 637 -5.40 12.68 -30.13
N ILE A 638 -6.21 12.16 -31.07
CA ILE A 638 -7.68 12.20 -31.01
C ILE A 638 -8.18 10.79 -30.73
N ARG A 639 -8.98 10.65 -29.68
CA ARG A 639 -9.67 9.40 -29.33
C ARG A 639 -11.10 9.62 -28.86
N HIS A 640 -11.34 10.75 -28.21
CA HIS A 640 -12.67 11.20 -27.82
C HIS A 640 -13.48 11.67 -29.03
N PHE A 641 -14.79 11.60 -28.90
CA PHE A 641 -15.77 12.03 -29.90
C PHE A 641 -16.30 13.45 -29.66
N ASP A 642 -15.95 14.05 -28.52
CA ASP A 642 -16.29 15.42 -28.15
C ASP A 642 -15.14 16.03 -27.32
N VAL A 643 -15.28 17.29 -26.89
CA VAL A 643 -14.24 18.05 -26.23
C VAL A 643 -13.79 17.38 -24.93
N VAL A 644 -12.47 17.19 -24.81
CA VAL A 644 -11.82 16.72 -23.59
C VAL A 644 -11.88 17.81 -22.52
N THR A 645 -12.51 17.53 -21.39
CA THR A 645 -12.82 18.47 -20.31
C THR A 645 -11.82 18.44 -19.17
N CYS A 646 -11.10 17.31 -19.00
CA CYS A 646 -10.20 17.11 -17.87
C CYS A 646 -9.10 16.09 -18.15
N LEU A 647 -7.98 16.24 -17.45
CA LEU A 647 -6.79 15.40 -17.46
C LEU A 647 -6.29 15.20 -16.02
N ALA A 648 -5.72 14.03 -15.75
CA ALA A 648 -4.93 13.77 -14.56
C ALA A 648 -3.80 12.78 -14.86
N LEU A 649 -2.68 12.90 -14.14
CA LEU A 649 -1.53 12.00 -14.25
C LEU A 649 -1.32 11.29 -12.92
N ASP A 650 -0.94 10.01 -12.98
CA ASP A 650 -0.57 9.23 -11.81
C ASP A 650 0.70 9.76 -11.11
N SER A 651 0.94 9.28 -9.89
CA SER A 651 2.14 9.61 -9.12
C SER A 651 3.41 9.02 -9.75
N CYS A 652 3.30 7.82 -10.35
CA CYS A 652 4.40 7.06 -10.97
C CYS A 652 4.80 7.54 -12.38
N GLY A 653 3.98 8.36 -13.04
CA GLY A 653 4.23 8.86 -14.40
C GLY A 653 4.01 7.84 -15.50
N TRP A 654 3.25 6.78 -15.24
CA TRP A 654 3.00 5.69 -16.18
C TRP A 654 1.71 5.87 -16.96
N TYR A 655 0.68 6.36 -16.29
CA TYR A 655 -0.65 6.47 -16.85
C TYR A 655 -1.23 7.86 -16.64
N MET A 656 -1.84 8.37 -17.71
CA MET A 656 -2.66 9.57 -17.70
C MET A 656 -4.11 9.16 -17.93
N ILE A 657 -5.07 9.90 -17.37
CA ILE A 657 -6.49 9.75 -17.67
C ILE A 657 -7.04 11.05 -18.26
N SER A 658 -7.95 10.93 -19.24
CA SER A 658 -8.75 12.04 -19.76
C SER A 658 -10.24 11.76 -19.58
N GLY A 659 -11.03 12.82 -19.39
CA GLY A 659 -12.49 12.78 -19.43
C GLY A 659 -13.03 13.76 -20.46
N SER A 660 -14.21 13.48 -21.01
CA SER A 660 -14.77 14.21 -22.16
C SER A 660 -16.28 14.47 -22.03
N LYS A 661 -16.78 15.39 -22.86
CA LYS A 661 -18.21 15.64 -23.07
C LYS A 661 -18.94 14.47 -23.73
N ASP A 662 -18.21 13.53 -24.33
CA ASP A 662 -18.77 12.29 -24.89
C ASP A 662 -19.13 11.22 -23.81
N CYS A 663 -19.07 11.60 -22.53
CA CYS A 663 -19.36 10.74 -21.38
C CYS A 663 -18.37 9.58 -21.17
N THR A 664 -17.22 9.58 -21.86
CA THR A 664 -16.18 8.56 -21.71
C THR A 664 -14.92 9.09 -21.06
N SER A 665 -14.23 8.20 -20.34
CA SER A 665 -12.86 8.43 -19.89
C SER A 665 -11.89 7.51 -20.64
N VAL A 666 -10.69 8.01 -20.93
CA VAL A 666 -9.64 7.21 -21.58
C VAL A 666 -8.40 7.22 -20.71
N VAL A 667 -7.87 6.03 -20.41
CA VAL A 667 -6.56 5.85 -19.79
C VAL A 667 -5.51 5.74 -20.89
N TRP A 668 -4.41 6.46 -20.74
CA TRP A 668 -3.31 6.55 -21.69
C TRP A 668 -2.02 6.05 -21.04
N ASP A 669 -1.30 5.19 -21.74
CA ASP A 669 0.09 4.85 -21.41
C ASP A 669 1.02 5.98 -21.86
N VAL A 670 1.71 6.56 -20.89
CA VAL A 670 2.71 7.62 -21.03
C VAL A 670 4.06 7.23 -20.40
N SER A 671 4.24 5.96 -20.07
CA SER A 671 5.41 5.43 -19.34
C SER A 671 6.73 5.57 -20.09
N ASN A 672 6.69 5.63 -21.41
CA ASN A 672 7.90 5.77 -22.23
C ASN A 672 8.29 7.25 -22.37
N ALA A 673 9.30 7.68 -21.61
CA ALA A 673 9.82 9.06 -21.60
C ALA A 673 10.25 9.60 -22.99
N ASN A 674 10.58 8.71 -23.94
CA ASN A 674 10.93 9.08 -25.31
C ASN A 674 9.72 9.11 -26.25
N ASN A 675 8.59 8.53 -25.84
CA ASN A 675 7.37 8.56 -26.63
C ASN A 675 6.55 9.80 -26.31
N THR A 676 6.56 10.75 -27.24
CA THR A 676 5.79 12.01 -27.13
C THR A 676 4.30 11.84 -27.36
N ASN A 677 3.86 10.68 -27.85
CA ASN A 677 2.47 10.35 -28.16
C ASN A 677 1.86 9.46 -27.05
N PRO A 678 0.91 9.96 -26.26
CA PRO A 678 0.11 9.13 -25.35
C PRO A 678 -0.58 8.01 -26.13
N LYS A 679 -0.45 6.76 -25.67
CA LYS A 679 -1.09 5.60 -26.31
C LYS A 679 -2.35 5.21 -25.54
N PRO A 680 -3.52 5.06 -26.17
CA PRO A 680 -4.72 4.64 -25.46
C PRO A 680 -4.52 3.23 -24.91
N PHE A 681 -4.77 3.07 -23.61
CA PHE A 681 -4.68 1.80 -22.88
C PHE A 681 -6.07 1.21 -22.63
N GLN A 682 -6.99 2.00 -22.08
CA GLN A 682 -8.35 1.57 -21.74
C GLN A 682 -9.37 2.69 -22.01
N THR A 683 -10.57 2.33 -22.45
CA THR A 683 -11.74 3.24 -22.46
C THR A 683 -12.68 2.83 -21.33
N LEU A 684 -13.05 3.79 -20.48
CA LEU A 684 -13.91 3.64 -19.32
C LEU A 684 -15.28 4.25 -19.62
N LEU A 685 -16.34 3.51 -19.31
CA LEU A 685 -17.73 3.85 -19.63
C LEU A 685 -18.58 3.88 -18.35
N GLY A 686 -19.75 4.52 -18.39
CA GLY A 686 -20.75 4.45 -17.31
C GLY A 686 -21.35 5.78 -16.86
N HIS A 687 -20.89 6.92 -17.39
CA HIS A 687 -21.54 8.21 -17.17
C HIS A 687 -22.62 8.48 -18.22
N ASP A 688 -23.68 9.18 -17.82
CA ASP A 688 -24.78 9.57 -18.69
C ASP A 688 -24.64 11.00 -19.21
N LEU A 689 -23.81 11.82 -18.54
CA LEU A 689 -23.55 13.22 -18.86
C LEU A 689 -22.04 13.51 -18.92
N PRO A 690 -21.64 14.70 -19.42
CA PRO A 690 -20.24 15.09 -19.53
C PRO A 690 -19.42 14.89 -18.26
N ILE A 691 -18.23 14.31 -18.43
CA ILE A 691 -17.24 14.19 -17.36
C ILE A 691 -16.62 15.57 -17.11
N ILE A 692 -16.42 15.94 -15.85
CA ILE A 692 -15.91 17.26 -15.44
C ILE A 692 -14.52 17.16 -14.82
N CYS A 693 -14.26 16.11 -14.03
CA CYS A 693 -12.98 15.93 -13.34
C CYS A 693 -12.59 14.45 -13.30
N VAL A 694 -11.28 14.16 -13.26
CA VAL A 694 -10.73 12.80 -13.21
C VAL A 694 -9.54 12.74 -12.25
N ALA A 695 -9.29 11.55 -11.69
CA ALA A 695 -8.09 11.23 -10.91
C ALA A 695 -7.66 9.78 -11.20
N ILE A 696 -6.36 9.50 -11.05
CA ILE A 696 -5.80 8.16 -11.30
C ILE A 696 -4.68 7.85 -10.29
N ALA A 697 -4.67 6.62 -9.78
CA ALA A 697 -3.67 6.08 -8.86
C ALA A 697 -3.31 4.65 -9.30
N THR A 698 -2.22 4.52 -10.03
CA THR A 698 -1.73 3.24 -10.58
C THR A 698 -1.33 2.26 -9.49
N GLU A 699 -0.75 2.78 -8.40
CA GLU A 699 -0.39 2.04 -7.20
C GLU A 699 -1.58 1.38 -6.48
N LEU A 700 -2.80 1.85 -6.74
CA LEU A 700 -4.05 1.31 -6.19
C LEU A 700 -4.94 0.65 -7.25
N ASP A 701 -4.47 0.51 -8.50
CA ASP A 701 -5.28 0.09 -9.64
C ASP A 701 -6.62 0.85 -9.72
N MET A 702 -6.59 2.17 -9.53
CA MET A 702 -7.80 2.97 -9.38
C MET A 702 -7.82 4.20 -10.29
N ALA A 703 -8.86 4.28 -11.11
CA ALA A 703 -9.21 5.49 -11.85
C ALA A 703 -10.58 5.98 -11.37
N VAL A 704 -10.76 7.30 -11.29
CA VAL A 704 -12.00 7.92 -10.81
C VAL A 704 -12.41 9.04 -11.75
N SER A 705 -13.70 9.11 -12.09
CA SER A 705 -14.28 10.21 -12.87
C SER A 705 -15.51 10.79 -12.16
N GLY A 706 -15.63 12.11 -12.19
CA GLY A 706 -16.78 12.85 -11.68
C GLY A 706 -17.49 13.57 -12.83
N SER A 707 -18.81 13.55 -12.82
CA SER A 707 -19.65 13.98 -13.96
C SER A 707 -20.72 14.99 -13.57
N GLN A 708 -21.27 15.63 -14.60
CA GLN A 708 -22.46 16.47 -14.52
C GLN A 708 -23.74 15.69 -14.18
N ASP A 709 -23.72 14.35 -14.28
CA ASP A 709 -24.82 13.48 -13.81
C ASP A 709 -24.90 13.38 -12.27
N GLY A 710 -23.92 13.94 -11.56
CA GLY A 710 -23.88 13.95 -10.10
C GLY A 710 -23.32 12.69 -9.48
N THR A 711 -22.70 11.82 -10.29
CA THR A 711 -22.07 10.59 -9.84
C THR A 711 -20.55 10.67 -9.94
N VAL A 712 -19.89 9.89 -9.09
CA VAL A 712 -18.45 9.61 -9.16
C VAL A 712 -18.27 8.13 -9.42
N ASN A 713 -17.72 7.78 -10.58
CA ASN A 713 -17.47 6.40 -10.96
C ASN A 713 -16.02 6.00 -10.65
N VAL A 714 -15.85 4.80 -10.09
CA VAL A 714 -14.57 4.24 -9.66
C VAL A 714 -14.27 2.99 -10.49
N TYR A 715 -13.12 2.96 -11.14
CA TYR A 715 -12.72 1.94 -12.10
C TYR A 715 -11.47 1.19 -11.67
N SER A 716 -11.31 -0.05 -12.11
CA SER A 716 -9.99 -0.71 -12.21
C SER A 716 -9.25 -0.18 -13.43
N ILE A 717 -7.96 0.16 -13.30
CA ILE A 717 -7.15 0.63 -14.42
C ILE A 717 -6.87 -0.53 -15.38
N HIS A 718 -6.44 -1.67 -14.83
CA HIS A 718 -6.00 -2.82 -15.63
C HIS A 718 -7.17 -3.57 -16.29
N GLN A 719 -8.28 -3.75 -15.58
CA GLN A 719 -9.45 -4.46 -16.10
C GLN A 719 -10.44 -3.53 -16.82
N GLY A 720 -10.37 -2.23 -16.55
CA GLY A 720 -11.33 -1.25 -17.08
C GLY A 720 -12.75 -1.41 -16.56
N LEU A 721 -12.94 -2.18 -15.48
CA LEU A 721 -14.24 -2.46 -14.90
C LEU A 721 -14.70 -1.32 -13.99
N LEU A 722 -15.98 -0.95 -14.10
CA LEU A 722 -16.66 -0.09 -13.14
C LEU A 722 -16.89 -0.89 -11.85
N VAL A 723 -16.30 -0.42 -10.75
CA VAL A 723 -16.36 -1.09 -9.43
C VAL A 723 -17.41 -0.44 -8.54
N HIS A 724 -17.45 0.90 -8.48
CA HIS A 724 -18.43 1.65 -7.70
C HIS A 724 -18.94 2.88 -8.45
N CYS A 725 -20.20 3.23 -8.19
CA CYS A 725 -20.82 4.49 -8.56
C CYS A 725 -21.26 5.19 -7.26
N LEU A 726 -20.59 6.28 -6.92
CA LEU A 726 -20.78 7.03 -5.68
C LEU A 726 -21.65 8.25 -5.94
N THR A 727 -22.46 8.63 -4.96
CA THR A 727 -23.31 9.83 -5.02
C THR A 727 -23.14 10.68 -3.76
N PRO A 728 -23.25 12.01 -3.86
CA PRO A 728 -23.19 12.88 -2.70
C PRO A 728 -24.39 12.62 -1.77
N LEU A 729 -24.12 12.45 -0.48
CA LEU A 729 -25.18 12.28 0.53
C LEU A 729 -25.76 13.63 0.96
N GLY A 730 -27.08 13.69 1.16
CA GLY A 730 -27.75 14.88 1.71
C GLY A 730 -28.01 16.01 0.71
N CYS A 731 -27.75 15.81 -0.59
CA CYS A 731 -28.15 16.78 -1.62
C CYS A 731 -29.67 16.77 -1.80
N VAL A 732 -30.30 17.94 -1.60
CA VAL A 732 -31.77 18.09 -1.45
C VAL A 732 -32.51 18.04 -2.80
N SER A 733 -31.80 18.14 -3.93
CA SER A 733 -32.38 17.99 -5.27
C SER A 733 -31.30 17.63 -6.29
N PRO A 734 -31.36 16.46 -6.95
CA PRO A 734 -30.63 16.26 -8.20
C PRO A 734 -31.09 17.30 -9.25
N PRO A 735 -30.23 17.68 -10.20
CA PRO A 735 -28.87 17.17 -10.39
C PRO A 735 -27.83 18.01 -9.61
N SER A 736 -27.09 17.35 -8.72
CA SER A 736 -25.80 17.87 -8.23
C SER A 736 -24.76 17.64 -9.33
N ILE A 737 -23.75 18.52 -9.43
CA ILE A 737 -22.65 18.39 -10.38
C ILE A 737 -21.38 18.10 -9.59
N ILE A 738 -20.63 17.08 -9.97
CA ILE A 738 -19.31 16.85 -9.37
C ILE A 738 -18.31 17.83 -9.97
N THR A 739 -17.59 18.54 -9.11
CA THR A 739 -16.68 19.62 -9.51
C THR A 739 -15.21 19.24 -9.40
N PHE A 740 -14.81 18.52 -8.35
CA PHE A 740 -13.43 18.07 -8.15
C PHE A 740 -13.39 16.66 -7.58
N VAL A 741 -12.31 15.93 -7.85
CA VAL A 741 -12.03 14.61 -7.29
C VAL A 741 -10.55 14.48 -6.93
N ALA A 742 -10.25 13.80 -5.83
CA ALA A 742 -8.90 13.47 -5.38
C ALA A 742 -8.87 12.05 -4.78
N ILE A 743 -7.73 11.39 -4.94
CA ILE A 743 -7.45 10.07 -4.38
C ILE A 743 -6.34 10.21 -3.35
N SER A 744 -6.62 9.80 -2.11
CA SER A 744 -5.59 9.72 -1.07
C SER A 744 -4.71 8.49 -1.26
N PHE A 745 -3.49 8.51 -0.69
CA PHE A 745 -2.59 7.36 -0.71
C PHE A 745 -3.19 6.10 -0.02
N GLN A 746 -4.17 6.30 0.87
CA GLN A 746 -4.90 5.23 1.58
C GLN A 746 -6.05 4.64 0.75
N GLY A 747 -6.31 5.18 -0.45
CA GLY A 747 -7.41 4.78 -1.32
C GLY A 747 -8.76 5.40 -0.98
N HIS A 748 -8.82 6.38 -0.07
CA HIS A 748 -10.03 7.20 0.10
C HIS A 748 -10.22 8.11 -1.11
N ILE A 749 -11.47 8.24 -1.53
CA ILE A 749 -11.92 9.04 -2.66
C ILE A 749 -12.64 10.26 -2.10
N ALA A 750 -12.06 11.43 -2.30
CA ALA A 750 -12.65 12.70 -1.89
C ALA A 750 -13.18 13.42 -3.13
N PHE A 751 -14.38 13.99 -3.04
CA PHE A 751 -14.94 14.78 -4.13
C PHE A 751 -15.78 15.93 -3.61
N SER A 752 -15.88 16.98 -4.41
CA SER A 752 -16.79 18.09 -4.17
C SER A 752 -17.97 18.04 -5.14
N ALA A 753 -19.14 18.40 -4.61
CA ALA A 753 -20.38 18.49 -5.36
C ALA A 753 -20.97 19.89 -5.23
N LYS A 754 -21.60 20.35 -6.31
CA LYS A 754 -22.35 21.60 -6.37
C LYS A 754 -23.80 21.29 -6.65
N ASP A 755 -24.69 21.64 -5.73
CA ASP A 755 -26.13 21.67 -6.00
C ASP A 755 -26.58 23.10 -6.37
N LYS A 756 -27.88 23.33 -6.56
CA LYS A 756 -28.40 24.65 -6.96
C LYS A 756 -28.13 25.77 -5.95
N LYS A 757 -27.88 25.44 -4.68
CA LYS A 757 -27.81 26.38 -3.55
C LYS A 757 -26.55 26.26 -2.72
N ASN A 758 -25.92 25.09 -2.71
CA ASN A 758 -24.86 24.73 -1.78
C ASN A 758 -23.69 24.03 -2.48
N HIS A 759 -22.53 24.12 -1.83
CA HIS A 759 -21.36 23.32 -2.12
C HIS A 759 -21.17 22.30 -0.99
N SER A 760 -20.72 21.10 -1.34
CA SER A 760 -20.44 20.05 -0.37
C SER A 760 -19.20 19.26 -0.76
N VAL A 761 -18.61 18.63 0.25
CA VAL A 761 -17.44 17.76 0.10
C VAL A 761 -17.75 16.43 0.79
N HIS A 762 -17.40 15.35 0.12
CA HIS A 762 -17.68 13.99 0.55
C HIS A 762 -16.41 13.16 0.46
N VAL A 763 -16.24 12.22 1.38
CA VAL A 763 -15.14 11.25 1.39
C VAL A 763 -15.73 9.86 1.49
N PHE A 764 -15.27 8.97 0.61
CA PHE A 764 -15.67 7.57 0.56
C PHE A 764 -14.43 6.66 0.63
N SER A 765 -14.62 5.44 1.13
CA SER A 765 -13.62 4.38 1.03
C SER A 765 -13.48 3.91 -0.43
N CYS A 766 -12.39 3.22 -0.74
CA CYS A 766 -12.21 2.58 -2.06
C CYS A 766 -13.30 1.53 -2.38
N ASN A 767 -14.00 1.04 -1.34
CA ASN A 767 -15.06 0.04 -1.42
C ASN A 767 -16.48 0.64 -1.34
N GLY A 768 -16.60 1.98 -1.40
CA GLY A 768 -17.87 2.68 -1.54
C GLY A 768 -18.60 3.02 -0.23
N ASP A 769 -17.96 2.84 0.93
CA ASP A 769 -18.52 3.27 2.21
C ASP A 769 -18.30 4.78 2.43
N ASN A 770 -19.31 5.48 2.96
CA ASN A 770 -19.16 6.90 3.29
C ASN A 770 -18.33 7.08 4.56
N LEU A 771 -17.30 7.93 4.49
CA LEU A 771 -16.42 8.24 5.62
C LEU A 771 -16.73 9.61 6.23
N GLY A 772 -17.37 10.51 5.49
CA GLY A 772 -17.76 11.83 5.98
C GLY A 772 -18.36 12.69 4.87
N SER A 773 -19.20 13.65 5.25
CA SER A 773 -19.79 14.64 4.34
C SER A 773 -19.97 15.98 5.07
N LYS A 774 -19.58 17.09 4.44
CA LYS A 774 -19.75 18.44 4.99
C LYS A 774 -20.18 19.44 3.92
N TYR A 775 -20.95 20.45 4.31
CA TYR A 775 -21.23 21.61 3.46
C TYR A 775 -20.07 22.60 3.51
N VAL A 776 -19.86 23.30 2.39
CA VAL A 776 -18.90 24.38 2.24
C VAL A 776 -19.67 25.64 1.87
N ALA A 777 -19.36 26.76 2.53
CA ALA A 777 -20.11 28.00 2.39
C ALA A 777 -19.89 28.68 1.03
N ALA A 778 -18.66 28.59 0.51
CA ALA A 778 -18.23 29.21 -0.73
C ALA A 778 -17.99 28.16 -1.83
N GLN A 779 -17.74 28.62 -3.06
CA GLN A 779 -17.52 27.71 -4.18
C GLN A 779 -16.15 27.07 -4.06
N VAL A 780 -16.12 25.75 -3.93
CA VAL A 780 -14.87 24.97 -3.96
C VAL A 780 -14.15 25.20 -5.29
N THR A 781 -12.88 25.59 -5.22
CA THR A 781 -11.99 25.85 -6.37
C THR A 781 -10.84 24.84 -6.46
N GLY A 782 -10.66 24.00 -5.44
CA GLY A 782 -9.68 22.92 -5.47
C GLY A 782 -9.79 22.01 -4.25
N ILE A 783 -9.42 20.75 -4.45
CA ILE A 783 -9.21 19.79 -3.36
C ILE A 783 -7.91 19.02 -3.61
N THR A 784 -7.21 18.68 -2.53
CA THR A 784 -6.06 17.78 -2.58
C THR A 784 -5.95 17.01 -1.26
N THR A 785 -5.20 15.91 -1.23
CA THR A 785 -5.02 15.09 -0.02
C THR A 785 -3.57 15.12 0.43
N ILE A 786 -3.34 15.31 1.73
CA ILE A 786 -2.00 15.24 2.35
C ILE A 786 -2.07 14.31 3.55
N GLY A 787 -1.17 13.33 3.63
CA GLY A 787 -1.25 12.32 4.69
C GLY A 787 -2.67 11.73 4.82
N ASP A 788 -3.26 11.85 6.02
CA ASP A 788 -4.63 11.45 6.35
C ASP A 788 -5.65 12.61 6.34
N CYS A 789 -5.28 13.75 5.75
CA CYS A 789 -6.08 14.96 5.69
C CYS A 789 -6.55 15.28 4.25
N LEU A 790 -7.74 15.86 4.16
CA LEU A 790 -8.27 16.52 2.99
C LEU A 790 -8.06 18.04 3.11
N VAL A 791 -7.50 18.63 2.07
CA VAL A 791 -7.39 20.08 1.89
C VAL A 791 -8.49 20.53 0.95
N VAL A 792 -9.26 21.54 1.35
CA VAL A 792 -10.31 22.17 0.53
C VAL A 792 -10.03 23.66 0.48
N VAL A 793 -10.04 24.21 -0.73
CA VAL A 793 -9.93 25.66 -0.98
C VAL A 793 -11.13 26.18 -1.75
N ASP A 794 -11.46 27.45 -1.55
CA ASP A 794 -12.61 28.09 -2.17
C ASP A 794 -12.34 29.49 -2.75
N ASP A 795 -13.37 30.04 -3.38
CA ASP A 795 -13.35 31.37 -3.99
C ASP A 795 -13.56 32.53 -3.00
N ALA A 796 -13.91 32.25 -1.74
CA ALA A 796 -13.89 33.25 -0.66
C ALA A 796 -12.46 33.47 -0.13
N GLY A 797 -11.57 32.52 -0.39
CA GLY A 797 -10.17 32.56 0.00
C GLY A 797 -9.87 31.76 1.26
N ASP A 798 -10.70 30.80 1.63
CA ASP A 798 -10.47 29.95 2.80
C ASP A 798 -9.75 28.65 2.38
N LEU A 799 -8.77 28.24 3.17
CA LEU A 799 -8.08 26.96 3.04
C LEU A 799 -8.30 26.14 4.31
N THR A 800 -9.03 25.04 4.19
CA THR A 800 -9.40 24.17 5.32
C THR A 800 -8.74 22.80 5.18
N LEU A 801 -8.16 22.30 6.27
CA LEU A 801 -7.69 20.93 6.43
C LEU A 801 -8.63 20.19 7.38
N SER A 802 -9.07 19.00 6.96
CA SER A 802 -9.90 18.12 7.79
C SER A 802 -9.40 16.68 7.69
N ARG A 803 -9.52 15.89 8.76
CA ARG A 803 -9.23 14.44 8.69
C ARG A 803 -10.14 13.78 7.66
N LEU A 804 -9.63 12.82 6.90
CA LEU A 804 -10.41 12.11 5.88
C LEU A 804 -11.60 11.35 6.49
N LEU A 805 -11.40 10.72 7.66
CA LEU A 805 -12.47 10.10 8.42
C LEU A 805 -13.24 11.17 9.21
N GLY A 806 -14.56 11.22 9.02
CA GLY A 806 -15.48 12.13 9.70
C GLY A 806 -15.41 13.60 9.24
N LEU A 807 -14.42 13.98 8.42
CA LEU A 807 -14.18 15.38 8.02
C LEU A 807 -14.02 16.33 9.21
N HIS A 808 -13.43 15.84 10.31
CA HIS A 808 -13.14 16.67 11.48
C HIS A 808 -12.08 17.73 11.14
N PRO A 809 -12.36 19.04 11.36
CA PRO A 809 -11.43 20.11 11.04
C PRO A 809 -10.17 20.02 11.92
N VAL A 810 -9.02 20.30 11.32
CA VAL A 810 -7.71 20.25 12.01
C VAL A 810 -6.96 21.58 11.90
N TYR A 811 -7.04 22.23 10.75
CA TYR A 811 -6.34 23.50 10.49
C TYR A 811 -7.15 24.32 9.49
N ASP A 812 -7.16 25.64 9.65
CA ASP A 812 -7.95 26.56 8.84
C ASP A 812 -7.20 27.89 8.68
N VAL A 813 -7.16 28.42 7.45
CA VAL A 813 -6.46 29.68 7.12
C VAL A 813 -7.32 30.52 6.19
N PRO A 814 -7.78 31.69 6.64
CA PRO A 814 -8.43 32.66 5.78
C PRO A 814 -7.39 33.51 5.05
N LEU A 815 -7.21 33.29 3.74
CA LEU A 815 -6.30 34.07 2.90
C LEU A 815 -6.95 35.35 2.35
N HIS A 816 -8.28 35.46 2.44
CA HIS A 816 -9.09 36.63 2.02
C HIS A 816 -8.91 37.08 0.56
N VAL A 817 -8.31 36.24 -0.27
CA VAL A 817 -8.16 36.41 -1.71
C VAL A 817 -8.61 35.10 -2.37
N PRO A 818 -9.46 35.15 -3.40
CA PRO A 818 -9.96 33.94 -4.05
C PRO A 818 -8.82 33.00 -4.48
N ILE A 819 -8.85 31.77 -3.98
CA ILE A 819 -7.86 30.74 -4.31
C ILE A 819 -8.29 30.07 -5.60
N GLN A 820 -7.36 29.87 -6.54
CA GLN A 820 -7.67 29.30 -7.86
C GLN A 820 -7.61 27.77 -7.87
N THR A 821 -6.71 27.18 -7.09
CA THR A 821 -6.56 25.73 -6.90
C THR A 821 -5.60 25.48 -5.73
N VAL A 822 -5.30 24.22 -5.42
CA VAL A 822 -4.33 23.86 -4.39
C VAL A 822 -3.56 22.60 -4.77
N VAL A 823 -2.27 22.58 -4.46
CA VAL A 823 -1.39 21.45 -4.74
C VAL A 823 -0.49 21.17 -3.54
N ALA A 824 -0.35 19.89 -3.21
CA ALA A 824 0.64 19.42 -2.25
C ALA A 824 1.97 19.11 -2.94
N THR A 825 3.08 19.49 -2.31
CA THR A 825 4.41 19.11 -2.79
C THR A 825 4.73 17.65 -2.45
N PRO A 826 5.64 16.99 -3.21
CA PRO A 826 6.12 15.65 -2.86
C PRO A 826 6.56 15.54 -1.40
N GLY A 827 6.15 14.46 -0.74
CA GLY A 827 6.43 14.23 0.68
C GLY A 827 5.67 15.13 1.65
N ASN A 828 4.59 15.80 1.22
CA ASN A 828 3.73 16.66 2.03
C ASN A 828 4.51 17.77 2.78
N THR A 829 5.57 18.31 2.16
CA THR A 829 6.42 19.30 2.83
C THR A 829 5.78 20.69 2.84
N HIS A 830 5.03 21.04 1.79
CA HIS A 830 4.38 22.32 1.61
C HIS A 830 3.03 22.17 0.87
N LEU A 831 2.12 23.12 1.09
CA LEU A 831 0.96 23.37 0.23
C LEU A 831 1.23 24.63 -0.60
N LEU A 832 0.86 24.58 -1.87
CA LEU A 832 0.96 25.70 -2.80
C LEU A 832 -0.44 26.07 -3.28
N ALA A 833 -0.84 27.32 -3.08
CA ALA A 833 -2.16 27.83 -3.44
C ALA A 833 -2.02 29.12 -4.28
N PRO A 834 -2.20 29.05 -5.62
CA PRO A 834 -2.25 30.24 -6.47
C PRO A 834 -3.50 31.07 -6.15
N LEU A 835 -3.29 32.37 -5.97
CA LEU A 835 -4.32 33.37 -5.70
C LEU A 835 -4.70 34.12 -6.98
N ARG A 836 -5.92 34.64 -7.00
CA ARG A 836 -6.43 35.44 -8.13
C ARG A 836 -5.64 36.73 -8.39
N ASP A 837 -4.90 37.23 -7.41
CA ASP A 837 -4.09 38.45 -7.53
C ASP A 837 -2.71 38.23 -8.18
N GLY A 838 -2.40 36.99 -8.62
CA GLY A 838 -1.15 36.65 -9.31
C GLY A 838 -0.02 36.14 -8.39
N LYS A 839 -0.30 36.01 -7.09
CA LYS A 839 0.64 35.43 -6.11
C LYS A 839 0.40 33.93 -5.91
N ILE A 840 1.42 33.24 -5.42
CA ILE A 840 1.30 31.90 -4.83
C ILE A 840 1.49 32.03 -3.32
N VAL A 841 0.57 31.47 -2.55
CA VAL A 841 0.75 31.22 -1.12
C VAL A 841 1.42 29.88 -0.92
N VAL A 842 2.54 29.88 -0.21
CA VAL A 842 3.27 28.69 0.22
C VAL A 842 3.00 28.50 1.70
N ILE A 843 2.39 27.38 2.06
CA ILE A 843 2.14 27.00 3.46
C ILE A 843 3.09 25.87 3.83
N GLY A 844 3.88 26.04 4.87
CA GLY A 844 4.83 25.03 5.33
C GLY A 844 5.45 25.38 6.67
N LEU A 845 6.40 24.57 7.10
CA LEU A 845 7.10 24.77 8.36
C LEU A 845 8.23 25.81 8.21
N PRO A 846 8.43 26.72 9.19
CA PRO A 846 9.47 27.73 9.13
C PRO A 846 10.86 27.09 9.31
N ASN A 847 11.92 27.82 8.96
CA ASN A 847 13.29 27.43 9.31
C ASN A 847 13.52 27.63 10.81
N SER A 848 14.23 26.70 11.45
CA SER A 848 14.55 26.69 12.88
C SER A 848 15.40 27.87 13.37
N ASN A 849 15.95 28.69 12.46
CA ASN A 849 16.76 29.87 12.80
C ASN A 849 15.95 31.14 13.12
N ASN A 850 14.61 31.08 13.14
CA ASN A 850 13.73 32.23 13.39
C ASN A 850 13.10 32.28 14.80
N ASN A 851 13.58 31.49 15.77
CA ASN A 851 13.20 31.61 17.18
C ASN A 851 14.21 32.41 17.98
#